data_AF-A0A8H7VM29-F1
#
_entry.id   AF-A0A8H7VM29-F1
#
_cell.length_a   1.000
_cell.length_b   1.000
_cell.length_c   1.000
_cell.angle_alpha   90.00
_cell.angle_beta   90.00
_cell.angle_gamma   90.00
#
_symmetry.space_group_name_H-M   'P 1'
#
loop_
_entity.id
_entity.type
_entity.pdbx_description
1 polymer ?
#
loop_
_entity_poly.entity_id
_entity_poly.type
_entity_poly.pdbx_seq_one_letter_code
_entity_poly.pdbx_strand_id
1 'polypeptide(L)'
;MNTKKSLKTTPSQQSVRQEQRQKNNLSASLADDFFSDQFASFVNQSPSSFSSPGQQEHYFNFHGRTNSNESSSRYAEMNSVSQQQQQQQQQQRQYNKITTSSTVLLSPVKKSAFSFISTPSNSVNLLKINQGKEINEINDNDSDDDNSITPRPQSPKQSMLIINNNKKKQEQQSKEINQLSAETTWKRIQAEKEREKDKIQRCYNKRVLIHEQMIQLQKEIKNIEIKTKEAMDSEDYLQAQTLEQQQTKLTEKLWDVFGHTEEQVEQQIHTCWKTLADLLAKETEAAKKLANACKHTKDERERQLLKYHIDNERKYEEKLQQINQQRGKLDEEKSEIAFDMEMWEQSNTEFKNKMDELVHKEKSKKNEVTLKMKNVQMEIDELMERLGELQQKRDEYEAEIHQLDITMHETTNQYVPEKEALENDHILVQQRKHTIEKKSIQLDREDEHLYREMEQLTKDEERGKNELDSLQEQITMATKQLEQGQEEHDAILNIFHEYIQSRDDLVINKKQAMIQAHNSVTHQIKSSETKRHQLYTAQCRLEDQESTIQNLKSQLNSLNRQKKLAVETRQLQLAAEARSQIQSIESTLIDSEAIRDDRQKSVDKSLVLLRDEEYQMEKLKKECINIQQTSSKEYNPFIIFD
;
A
#
# COMPACT_ATOMS: atom_id res chain seq x y z
N MET A 1 -75.42 32.88 -19.45
CA MET A 1 -75.81 33.62 -18.22
C MET A 1 -77.20 33.14 -17.82
N ASN A 2 -77.45 32.91 -16.52
CA ASN A 2 -78.62 32.25 -15.85
C ASN A 2 -78.30 30.79 -15.44
N THR A 3 -78.58 30.28 -14.23
CA THR A 3 -79.02 30.81 -12.92
C THR A 3 -78.79 29.70 -11.88
N LYS A 4 -78.64 30.12 -10.63
CA LYS A 4 -78.39 29.40 -9.38
C LYS A 4 -79.45 28.33 -8.95
N LYS A 5 -78.96 27.42 -8.07
CA LYS A 5 -79.62 26.73 -6.92
C LYS A 5 -80.61 25.58 -7.25
N SER A 6 -80.83 24.53 -6.46
CA SER A 6 -80.29 23.90 -5.22
C SER A 6 -81.40 22.94 -4.74
N LEU A 7 -81.10 21.69 -4.34
CA LEU A 7 -81.76 20.86 -3.28
C LEU A 7 -81.39 19.37 -3.52
N LYS A 8 -80.58 18.67 -2.72
CA LYS A 8 -80.69 18.13 -1.34
C LYS A 8 -81.57 16.85 -1.20
N THR A 9 -80.89 15.78 -0.74
CA THR A 9 -81.30 14.67 0.17
C THR A 9 -82.18 13.49 -0.32
N THR A 10 -81.50 12.33 -0.53
CA THR A 10 -81.64 10.94 0.06
C THR A 10 -82.89 10.56 0.87
N PRO A 11 -83.24 9.25 1.15
CA PRO A 11 -82.39 8.03 1.27
C PRO A 11 -83.06 6.67 0.88
N SER A 12 -82.47 5.54 1.33
CA SER A 12 -83.08 4.20 1.59
C SER A 12 -82.97 3.17 0.45
N GLN A 13 -82.59 1.89 0.59
CA GLN A 13 -82.40 1.01 1.75
C GLN A 13 -81.69 -0.31 1.33
N GLN A 14 -80.81 -0.80 2.22
CA GLN A 14 -80.65 -2.19 2.71
C GLN A 14 -80.54 -3.39 1.73
N SER A 15 -79.44 -4.16 1.73
CA SER A 15 -78.97 -5.16 2.75
C SER A 15 -79.42 -6.58 2.34
N VAL A 16 -78.58 -7.62 2.29
CA VAL A 16 -78.04 -8.48 3.37
C VAL A 16 -77.37 -9.67 2.60
N ARG A 17 -76.12 -10.12 2.83
CA ARG A 17 -75.63 -11.07 3.86
C ARG A 17 -74.12 -11.25 3.57
N GLN A 18 -73.12 -10.95 4.40
CA GLN A 18 -72.82 -11.26 5.81
C GLN A 18 -72.59 -12.75 6.08
N GLU A 19 -71.36 -13.10 6.50
CA GLU A 19 -70.97 -13.89 7.70
C GLU A 19 -69.43 -14.08 7.68
N GLN A 20 -68.63 -14.07 8.76
CA GLN A 20 -68.75 -13.74 10.18
C GLN A 20 -67.32 -13.81 10.79
N ARG A 21 -66.87 -12.82 11.60
CA ARG A 21 -66.60 -12.89 13.08
C ARG A 21 -65.34 -13.71 13.50
N GLN A 22 -64.48 -13.32 14.45
CA GLN A 22 -64.57 -12.67 15.78
C GLN A 22 -63.14 -12.21 16.19
N LYS A 23 -62.90 -10.99 16.72
CA LYS A 23 -62.92 -10.50 18.13
C LYS A 23 -61.78 -10.96 19.10
N ASN A 24 -61.02 -9.94 19.53
CA ASN A 24 -60.71 -9.52 20.92
C ASN A 24 -59.52 -10.08 21.74
N ASN A 25 -58.87 -9.10 22.42
CA ASN A 25 -58.09 -9.10 23.69
C ASN A 25 -56.58 -9.44 23.57
N LEU A 26 -55.58 -8.68 24.06
CA LEU A 26 -55.41 -7.61 25.08
C LEU A 26 -54.25 -6.65 24.62
N SER A 27 -54.34 -5.31 24.69
CA SER A 27 -53.85 -4.38 25.76
C SER A 27 -52.62 -4.83 26.57
N ALA A 28 -51.70 -4.02 27.12
CA ALA A 28 -51.23 -2.63 27.06
C ALA A 28 -50.10 -2.55 28.13
N SER A 29 -49.37 -1.43 28.21
CA SER A 29 -48.57 -0.94 29.35
C SER A 29 -47.11 -1.43 29.48
N LEU A 30 -46.07 -0.60 29.42
CA LEU A 30 -45.59 0.54 30.25
C LEU A 30 -44.65 0.11 31.41
N ALA A 31 -43.44 0.69 31.38
CA ALA A 31 -42.58 1.14 32.48
C ALA A 31 -41.91 0.15 33.47
N ASP A 32 -40.59 0.36 33.60
CA ASP A 32 -39.74 0.51 34.79
C ASP A 32 -39.66 -0.56 35.90
N ASP A 33 -38.39 -0.97 36.09
CA ASP A 33 -37.64 -1.14 37.33
C ASP A 33 -37.87 -2.29 38.35
N PHE A 34 -36.72 -2.61 38.99
CA PHE A 34 -36.47 -3.29 40.28
C PHE A 34 -36.24 -4.82 40.32
N PHE A 35 -34.95 -5.21 40.38
CA PHE A 35 -34.21 -5.62 41.59
C PHE A 35 -32.73 -5.83 41.18
N SER A 36 -31.82 -4.92 41.54
CA SER A 36 -30.99 -4.91 42.76
C SER A 36 -29.82 -5.91 42.74
N ASP A 37 -28.63 -5.32 42.69
CA ASP A 37 -27.47 -5.58 43.56
C ASP A 37 -27.21 -7.01 44.06
N GLN A 38 -26.05 -7.56 43.68
CA GLN A 38 -25.07 -7.93 44.71
C GLN A 38 -23.64 -8.02 44.16
N PHE A 39 -22.85 -7.05 44.63
CA PHE A 39 -21.50 -7.15 45.18
C PHE A 39 -20.28 -7.36 44.28
N ALA A 40 -19.50 -6.29 44.28
CA ALA A 40 -18.11 -6.14 43.89
C ALA A 40 -17.11 -6.75 44.88
N SER A 41 -15.82 -6.65 44.47
CA SER A 41 -14.57 -6.69 45.25
C SER A 41 -14.01 -8.10 45.52
N PHE A 42 -12.72 -8.43 45.38
CA PHE A 42 -11.42 -7.74 45.54
C PHE A 42 -10.41 -8.36 44.53
N VAL A 43 -9.52 -7.64 43.83
CA VAL A 43 -8.26 -6.98 44.24
C VAL A 43 -7.23 -7.90 44.94
N ASN A 44 -6.07 -8.01 44.26
CA ASN A 44 -4.72 -8.37 44.72
C ASN A 44 -4.43 -9.82 45.14
N GLN A 45 -3.51 -10.47 44.42
CA GLN A 45 -2.13 -10.71 44.91
C GLN A 45 -1.32 -11.50 43.86
N SER A 46 -0.24 -10.88 43.37
CA SER A 46 0.99 -11.62 43.06
C SER A 46 1.62 -12.06 44.39
N PRO A 47 2.35 -13.19 44.44
CA PRO A 47 3.80 -13.04 44.30
C PRO A 47 4.52 -14.15 43.52
N SER A 48 5.70 -13.75 43.06
CA SER A 48 6.87 -14.49 42.59
C SER A 48 7.21 -15.80 43.31
N SER A 49 7.68 -16.80 42.55
CA SER A 49 8.90 -17.60 42.80
C SER A 49 9.06 -18.67 41.71
N PHE A 50 10.07 -18.58 40.85
CA PHE A 50 11.30 -19.39 40.90
C PHE A 50 11.08 -20.90 41.13
N SER A 51 11.27 -21.73 40.10
CA SER A 51 12.17 -22.91 40.07
C SER A 51 11.89 -23.80 38.85
N SER A 52 12.85 -23.86 37.92
CA SER A 52 13.19 -25.06 37.12
C SER A 52 13.95 -26.03 38.06
N PRO A 53 14.08 -27.37 37.85
CA PRO A 53 14.48 -27.99 36.56
C PRO A 53 14.03 -29.46 36.30
N GLY A 54 14.44 -30.00 35.15
CA GLY A 54 14.78 -31.43 34.95
C GLY A 54 13.65 -32.33 34.43
N GLN A 55 13.63 -32.70 33.15
CA GLN A 55 14.30 -33.87 32.55
C GLN A 55 14.01 -35.23 33.22
N GLN A 56 13.32 -36.12 32.48
CA GLN A 56 13.56 -37.56 32.22
C GLN A 56 12.22 -38.25 31.87
N GLU A 57 12.02 -38.64 30.62
CA GLU A 57 12.37 -39.93 29.98
C GLU A 57 11.27 -41.00 30.08
N HIS A 58 10.88 -41.48 28.87
CA HIS A 58 10.46 -42.82 28.48
C HIS A 58 9.42 -43.60 29.32
N TYR A 59 8.32 -44.07 28.69
CA TYR A 59 8.10 -45.49 28.34
C TYR A 59 6.76 -45.71 27.58
N PHE A 60 6.88 -46.40 26.43
CA PHE A 60 6.03 -47.43 25.82
C PHE A 60 4.49 -47.48 25.95
N ASN A 61 3.85 -47.46 24.77
CA ASN A 61 2.86 -48.40 24.19
C ASN A 61 2.16 -49.43 25.11
N PHE A 62 0.81 -49.45 25.06
CA PHE A 62 0.07 -50.68 24.72
C PHE A 62 -1.35 -50.41 24.20
N HIS A 63 -1.84 -51.39 23.43
CA HIS A 63 -3.04 -51.43 22.59
C HIS A 63 -4.41 -51.34 23.29
N GLY A 64 -5.39 -50.81 22.56
CA GLY A 64 -6.81 -51.08 22.75
C GLY A 64 -7.58 -50.96 21.43
N ARG A 65 -7.78 -52.09 20.75
CA ARG A 65 -8.74 -52.26 19.63
C ARG A 65 -10.16 -52.36 20.20
N THR A 66 -11.13 -51.71 19.55
CA THR A 66 -12.44 -52.31 19.25
C THR A 66 -13.05 -51.70 17.98
N ASN A 67 -13.58 -52.58 17.13
CA ASN A 67 -14.41 -52.36 15.93
C ASN A 67 -15.63 -51.46 16.24
N SER A 68 -16.36 -50.84 15.31
CA SER A 68 -16.94 -51.31 14.03
C SER A 68 -17.71 -50.16 13.37
N ASN A 69 -17.94 -50.25 12.05
CA ASN A 69 -18.87 -49.51 11.19
C ASN A 69 -18.26 -48.46 10.24
N GLU A 70 -17.44 -48.94 9.31
CA GLU A 70 -17.36 -48.35 7.97
C GLU A 70 -18.03 -49.30 6.98
N SER A 71 -19.12 -48.88 6.33
CA SER A 71 -19.53 -49.31 4.99
C SER A 71 -20.69 -48.44 4.50
N SER A 72 -20.47 -47.12 4.39
CA SER A 72 -21.33 -46.25 3.55
C SER A 72 -20.72 -44.88 3.20
N SER A 73 -19.52 -44.55 3.70
CA SER A 73 -18.88 -43.23 3.54
C SER A 73 -17.66 -43.19 2.60
N ARG A 74 -17.40 -44.23 1.79
CA ARG A 74 -16.18 -44.29 0.94
C ARG A 74 -16.33 -43.75 -0.49
N TYR A 75 -17.54 -43.42 -0.94
CA TYR A 75 -17.75 -42.84 -2.28
C TYR A 75 -17.87 -41.31 -2.28
N ALA A 76 -18.09 -40.67 -1.13
CA ALA A 76 -18.11 -39.21 -1.02
C ALA A 76 -16.71 -38.62 -0.78
N GLU A 77 -15.82 -39.33 -0.09
CA GLU A 77 -14.46 -38.84 0.22
C GLU A 77 -13.48 -38.94 -0.96
N MET A 78 -13.64 -39.88 -1.90
CA MET A 78 -12.73 -39.93 -3.07
C MET A 78 -12.92 -38.75 -4.04
N ASN A 79 -14.13 -38.18 -4.13
CA ASN A 79 -14.37 -37.00 -4.97
C ASN A 79 -13.92 -35.69 -4.31
N SER A 80 -14.02 -35.57 -2.99
CA SER A 80 -13.54 -34.38 -2.27
C SER A 80 -12.01 -34.34 -2.21
N VAL A 81 -11.34 -35.48 -1.98
CA VAL A 81 -9.87 -35.56 -1.97
C VAL A 81 -9.29 -35.29 -3.36
N SER A 82 -9.94 -35.77 -4.44
CA SER A 82 -9.49 -35.48 -5.81
C SER A 82 -9.65 -34.01 -6.19
N GLN A 83 -10.71 -33.31 -5.75
CA GLN A 83 -10.86 -31.87 -5.98
C GLN A 83 -9.90 -31.04 -5.13
N GLN A 84 -9.66 -31.42 -3.88
CA GLN A 84 -8.76 -30.70 -2.98
C GLN A 84 -7.29 -30.85 -3.41
N GLN A 85 -6.91 -32.00 -3.96
CA GLN A 85 -5.58 -32.23 -4.52
C GLN A 85 -5.36 -31.48 -5.85
N GLN A 86 -6.41 -31.29 -6.65
CA GLN A 86 -6.36 -30.46 -7.87
C GLN A 86 -6.24 -28.96 -7.54
N GLN A 87 -6.91 -28.49 -6.49
CA GLN A 87 -6.78 -27.12 -6.00
C GLN A 87 -5.39 -26.83 -5.41
N GLN A 88 -4.80 -27.78 -4.65
CA GLN A 88 -3.42 -27.64 -4.16
C GLN A 88 -2.38 -27.64 -5.28
N GLN A 89 -2.55 -28.45 -6.33
CA GLN A 89 -1.65 -28.40 -7.50
C GLN A 89 -1.76 -27.09 -8.29
N GLN A 90 -2.94 -26.47 -8.35
CA GLN A 90 -3.08 -25.15 -8.99
C GLN A 90 -2.43 -24.03 -8.16
N GLN A 91 -2.55 -24.08 -6.83
CA GLN A 91 -1.88 -23.12 -5.94
C GLN A 91 -0.34 -23.26 -5.96
N GLN A 92 0.20 -24.48 -6.00
CA GLN A 92 1.66 -24.68 -6.15
C GLN A 92 2.18 -24.20 -7.52
N ARG A 93 1.39 -24.33 -8.60
CA ARG A 93 1.76 -23.80 -9.92
C ARG A 93 1.75 -22.27 -9.99
N GLN A 94 0.92 -21.60 -9.17
CA GLN A 94 0.96 -20.15 -9.05
C GLN A 94 2.11 -19.67 -8.15
N TYR A 95 2.45 -20.40 -7.09
CA TYR A 95 3.59 -20.07 -6.24
C TYR A 95 4.93 -20.15 -7.00
N ASN A 96 5.11 -21.18 -7.83
CA ASN A 96 6.34 -21.34 -8.63
C ASN A 96 6.47 -20.37 -9.81
N LYS A 97 5.41 -19.64 -10.19
CA LYS A 97 5.50 -18.56 -11.20
C LYS A 97 5.94 -17.22 -10.62
N ILE A 98 5.88 -17.04 -9.29
CA ILE A 98 6.24 -15.79 -8.61
C ILE A 98 7.70 -15.84 -8.10
N THR A 99 8.29 -17.04 -7.94
CA THR A 99 9.64 -17.19 -7.36
C THR A 99 10.80 -17.27 -8.36
N THR A 100 10.56 -17.28 -9.67
CA THR A 100 11.64 -17.38 -10.69
C THR A 100 12.10 -16.06 -11.31
N SER A 101 11.70 -14.92 -10.75
CA SER A 101 12.12 -13.59 -11.24
C SER A 101 12.70 -12.73 -10.13
N SER A 102 13.76 -13.19 -9.45
CA SER A 102 14.76 -12.32 -8.81
C SER A 102 15.87 -13.15 -8.16
N THR A 103 16.81 -13.63 -8.97
CA THR A 103 18.15 -13.98 -8.46
C THR A 103 19.15 -13.79 -9.58
N VAL A 104 19.72 -12.59 -9.66
CA VAL A 104 20.96 -12.34 -10.38
C VAL A 104 21.94 -11.73 -9.39
N LEU A 105 22.92 -12.54 -9.00
CA LEU A 105 24.18 -12.15 -8.40
C LEU A 105 24.89 -11.16 -9.33
N LEU A 106 25.53 -10.12 -8.78
CA LEU A 106 26.96 -9.85 -9.03
C LEU A 106 27.49 -8.68 -8.18
N SER A 107 28.68 -8.92 -7.66
CA SER A 107 29.61 -8.13 -6.87
C SER A 107 30.25 -6.94 -7.65
N PRO A 108 31.05 -6.07 -6.99
CA PRO A 108 31.20 -4.66 -7.37
C PRO A 108 32.42 -4.38 -8.27
N VAL A 109 32.33 -3.39 -9.16
CA VAL A 109 33.48 -2.75 -9.82
C VAL A 109 33.32 -1.23 -9.90
N LYS A 110 34.47 -0.56 -9.81
CA LYS A 110 34.76 0.83 -9.48
C LYS A 110 34.46 1.85 -10.61
N LYS A 111 34.16 3.08 -10.16
CA LYS A 111 34.45 4.43 -10.71
C LYS A 111 34.87 4.56 -12.20
N SER A 112 34.12 5.36 -12.97
CA SER A 112 34.66 6.42 -13.86
C SER A 112 33.52 7.30 -14.43
N ALA A 113 33.86 8.53 -14.83
CA ALA A 113 32.97 9.67 -15.07
C ALA A 113 32.68 9.96 -16.56
N PHE A 114 31.71 10.87 -16.81
CA PHE A 114 31.40 11.59 -18.08
C PHE A 114 30.91 10.71 -19.27
N SER A 115 30.01 11.09 -20.18
CA SER A 115 29.25 12.31 -20.52
C SER A 115 28.16 11.97 -21.57
N PHE A 116 27.18 12.87 -21.73
CA PHE A 116 26.27 13.11 -22.86
C PHE A 116 26.48 12.34 -24.18
N ILE A 117 25.37 11.87 -24.78
CA ILE A 117 24.95 12.08 -26.18
C ILE A 117 23.46 11.70 -26.33
N SER A 118 22.74 12.52 -27.08
CA SER A 118 21.31 12.40 -27.41
C SER A 118 21.08 11.75 -28.79
N THR A 119 19.87 11.17 -28.95
CA THR A 119 19.11 10.86 -30.19
C THR A 119 19.44 9.56 -30.97
N PRO A 120 18.58 9.08 -31.91
CA PRO A 120 17.14 8.75 -31.80
C PRO A 120 16.75 7.42 -32.54
N SER A 121 15.44 7.11 -32.54
CA SER A 121 14.70 6.31 -33.55
C SER A 121 14.80 4.77 -33.53
N ASN A 122 13.64 4.11 -33.42
CA ASN A 122 13.23 3.08 -34.39
C ASN A 122 11.72 2.80 -34.30
N SER A 123 11.01 3.29 -35.31
CA SER A 123 9.73 2.79 -35.77
C SER A 123 9.95 1.66 -36.77
N VAL A 124 9.15 0.59 -36.68
CA VAL A 124 8.99 -0.40 -37.75
C VAL A 124 7.52 -0.43 -38.16
N ASN A 125 7.29 -0.18 -39.45
CA ASN A 125 6.04 -0.24 -40.20
C ASN A 125 5.53 -1.66 -40.39
N LEU A 126 4.21 -1.81 -40.59
CA LEU A 126 3.47 -2.76 -41.46
C LEU A 126 1.99 -2.73 -40.97
N LEU A 127 0.95 -2.32 -41.69
CA LEU A 127 0.52 -2.52 -43.09
C LEU A 127 -0.34 -1.32 -43.56
N LYS A 128 -0.18 -0.91 -44.83
CA LYS A 128 -1.19 -0.20 -45.63
C LYS A 128 -1.96 -1.23 -46.49
N ILE A 129 -3.18 -0.88 -46.91
CA ILE A 129 -3.67 -0.85 -48.32
C ILE A 129 -5.19 -1.13 -48.35
N ASN A 130 -6.00 -0.08 -48.59
CA ASN A 130 -6.85 0.05 -49.79
C ASN A 130 -7.73 1.31 -49.72
N GLN A 131 -7.42 2.28 -50.59
CA GLN A 131 -8.30 3.36 -51.00
C GLN A 131 -8.46 3.28 -52.52
N GLY A 132 -9.71 3.48 -52.97
CA GLY A 132 -10.06 4.30 -54.13
C GLY A 132 -9.81 3.73 -55.53
N LYS A 133 -10.91 3.49 -56.26
CA LYS A 133 -10.97 3.70 -57.71
C LYS A 133 -12.31 4.31 -58.10
N GLU A 134 -12.22 5.50 -58.67
CA GLU A 134 -13.24 6.23 -59.42
C GLU A 134 -13.60 5.49 -60.71
N ILE A 135 -14.87 5.59 -61.13
CA ILE A 135 -15.29 5.51 -62.53
C ILE A 135 -16.38 6.58 -62.74
N ASN A 136 -16.10 7.51 -63.66
CA ASN A 136 -17.08 8.38 -64.33
C ASN A 136 -17.64 7.66 -65.55
N GLU A 137 -18.91 7.90 -65.90
CA GLU A 137 -19.42 8.37 -67.22
C GLU A 137 -20.96 8.24 -67.27
N ILE A 138 -21.69 9.38 -67.36
CA ILE A 138 -22.45 9.91 -68.52
C ILE A 138 -23.80 9.20 -68.80
N ASN A 139 -24.95 9.86 -68.56
CA ASN A 139 -25.77 10.51 -69.61
C ASN A 139 -27.08 11.16 -69.08
N ASP A 140 -27.49 12.22 -69.78
CA ASP A 140 -28.60 13.16 -69.55
C ASP A 140 -30.02 12.57 -69.76
N ASN A 141 -31.02 13.17 -69.08
CA ASN A 141 -32.16 13.84 -69.74
C ASN A 141 -33.15 14.51 -68.75
N ASP A 142 -33.57 15.71 -69.17
CA ASP A 142 -34.58 16.69 -68.74
C ASP A 142 -35.85 16.21 -68.00
N SER A 143 -36.33 17.00 -67.02
CA SER A 143 -37.40 18.01 -67.21
C SER A 143 -38.06 18.43 -65.88
N ASP A 144 -38.13 19.75 -65.66
CA ASP A 144 -39.08 20.59 -64.91
C ASP A 144 -40.11 19.96 -63.93
N ASP A 145 -40.10 20.40 -62.66
CA ASP A 145 -41.13 21.29 -62.09
C ASP A 145 -40.94 21.54 -60.57
N ASP A 146 -40.86 22.83 -60.25
CA ASP A 146 -41.45 23.62 -59.16
C ASP A 146 -41.56 23.17 -57.67
N ASN A 147 -41.29 24.16 -56.81
CA ASN A 147 -41.67 24.32 -55.38
C ASN A 147 -41.08 23.42 -54.27
N SER A 148 -40.16 23.98 -53.47
CA SER A 148 -40.49 24.57 -52.16
C SER A 148 -39.25 24.78 -51.28
N ILE A 149 -39.14 26.00 -50.76
CA ILE A 149 -38.13 26.44 -49.80
C ILE A 149 -38.49 25.88 -48.42
N THR A 150 -37.59 25.11 -47.82
CA THR A 150 -37.49 24.96 -46.35
C THR A 150 -36.02 24.90 -45.91
N PRO A 151 -35.56 25.79 -45.02
CA PRO A 151 -34.19 25.77 -44.53
C PRO A 151 -34.02 24.66 -43.48
N ARG A 152 -33.07 23.77 -43.71
CA ARG A 152 -32.61 22.74 -42.77
C ARG A 152 -31.84 23.39 -41.62
N PRO A 153 -32.20 23.17 -40.33
CA PRO A 153 -31.37 23.62 -39.23
C PRO A 153 -30.18 22.67 -39.07
N GLN A 154 -28.96 23.18 -39.27
CA GLN A 154 -27.74 22.51 -38.81
C GLN A 154 -27.77 22.49 -37.28
N SER A 155 -27.71 21.30 -36.69
CA SER A 155 -27.62 21.12 -35.24
C SER A 155 -26.15 21.12 -34.79
N PRO A 156 -25.68 22.11 -34.00
CA PRO A 156 -24.32 22.14 -33.45
C PRO A 156 -24.24 21.36 -32.13
N LYS A 157 -24.83 20.15 -32.06
CA LYS A 157 -24.93 19.38 -30.80
C LYS A 157 -24.02 18.14 -30.74
N GLN A 158 -23.53 17.61 -31.85
CA GLN A 158 -22.66 16.42 -31.84
C GLN A 158 -21.16 16.74 -31.64
N SER A 159 -20.69 17.92 -32.05
CA SER A 159 -19.27 18.31 -31.89
C SER A 159 -18.89 18.69 -30.45
N MET A 160 -19.81 19.27 -29.66
CA MET A 160 -19.58 19.61 -28.25
C MET A 160 -19.57 18.39 -27.31
N LEU A 161 -20.30 17.32 -27.64
CA LEU A 161 -20.35 16.08 -26.85
C LEU A 161 -19.03 15.30 -26.90
N ILE A 162 -18.35 15.28 -28.05
CA ILE A 162 -17.08 14.57 -28.24
C ILE A 162 -15.92 15.30 -27.51
N ILE A 163 -15.92 16.64 -27.54
CA ILE A 163 -14.89 17.45 -26.86
C ILE A 163 -15.05 17.37 -25.33
N ASN A 164 -16.28 17.35 -24.81
CA ASN A 164 -16.52 17.23 -23.36
C ASN A 164 -16.23 15.83 -22.81
N ASN A 165 -16.46 14.76 -23.57
CA ASN A 165 -16.13 13.41 -23.14
C ASN A 165 -14.61 13.16 -23.12
N ASN A 166 -13.86 13.74 -24.05
CA ASN A 166 -12.39 13.65 -24.04
C ASN A 166 -11.77 14.43 -22.88
N LYS A 167 -12.28 15.62 -22.54
CA LYS A 167 -11.81 16.37 -21.36
C LYS A 167 -12.04 15.63 -20.04
N LYS A 168 -13.21 15.04 -19.84
CA LYS A 168 -13.53 14.26 -18.62
C LYS A 168 -12.65 13.02 -18.47
N LYS A 169 -12.38 12.31 -19.57
CA LYS A 169 -11.49 11.13 -19.55
C LYS A 169 -10.03 11.51 -19.27
N GLN A 170 -9.59 12.68 -19.74
CA GLN A 170 -8.27 13.25 -19.44
C GLN A 170 -8.14 13.69 -17.97
N GLU A 171 -9.19 14.31 -17.40
CA GLU A 171 -9.24 14.71 -15.99
C GLU A 171 -9.32 13.51 -15.03
N GLN A 172 -9.94 12.39 -15.43
CA GLN A 172 -9.95 11.15 -14.65
C GLN A 172 -8.57 10.50 -14.61
N GLN A 173 -7.93 10.37 -15.78
CA GLN A 173 -6.57 9.85 -15.86
C GLN A 173 -5.58 10.70 -15.06
N SER A 174 -5.75 12.03 -15.03
CA SER A 174 -4.87 12.89 -14.24
C SER A 174 -5.00 12.68 -12.73
N LYS A 175 -6.21 12.41 -12.21
CA LYS A 175 -6.44 12.12 -10.78
C LYS A 175 -5.85 10.76 -10.36
N GLU A 176 -6.00 9.73 -11.18
CA GLU A 176 -5.41 8.40 -10.93
C GLU A 176 -3.87 8.43 -11.02
N ILE A 177 -3.33 9.16 -12.00
CA ILE A 177 -1.88 9.40 -12.10
C ILE A 177 -1.38 10.14 -10.85
N ASN A 178 -2.12 11.13 -10.36
CA ASN A 178 -1.77 11.84 -9.13
C ASN A 178 -1.74 10.89 -7.92
N GLN A 179 -2.74 10.01 -7.75
CA GLN A 179 -2.76 8.99 -6.69
C GLN A 179 -1.53 8.07 -6.76
N LEU A 180 -1.26 7.48 -7.94
CA LEU A 180 -0.11 6.61 -8.14
C LEU A 180 1.23 7.33 -7.89
N SER A 181 1.34 8.59 -8.30
CA SER A 181 2.53 9.40 -8.05
C SER A 181 2.74 9.70 -6.56
N ALA A 182 1.65 9.97 -5.83
CA ALA A 182 1.69 10.21 -4.39
C ALA A 182 2.07 8.94 -3.63
N GLU A 183 1.51 7.79 -4.01
CA GLU A 183 1.83 6.49 -3.43
C GLU A 183 3.30 6.10 -3.68
N THR A 184 3.78 6.31 -4.91
CA THR A 184 5.19 6.03 -5.27
C THR A 184 6.15 6.92 -4.48
N THR A 185 5.80 8.19 -4.30
CA THR A 185 6.61 9.14 -3.53
C THR A 185 6.66 8.74 -2.06
N TRP A 186 5.51 8.39 -1.49
CA TRP A 186 5.42 7.94 -0.11
C TRP A 186 6.22 6.64 0.13
N LYS A 187 6.05 5.61 -0.70
CA LYS A 187 6.85 4.36 -0.61
C LYS A 187 8.35 4.60 -0.75
N ARG A 188 8.76 5.56 -1.60
CA ARG A 188 10.18 5.94 -1.74
C ARG A 188 10.72 6.53 -0.44
N ILE A 189 9.99 7.45 0.18
CA ILE A 189 10.39 8.07 1.45
C ILE A 189 10.49 7.02 2.56
N GLN A 190 9.57 6.05 2.62
CA GLN A 190 9.66 4.95 3.58
C GLN A 190 10.94 4.12 3.41
N ALA A 191 11.28 3.77 2.17
CA ALA A 191 12.52 3.05 1.89
C ALA A 191 13.77 3.87 2.24
N GLU A 192 13.74 5.19 2.04
CA GLU A 192 14.82 6.10 2.45
C GLU A 192 14.94 6.18 3.98
N LYS A 193 13.82 6.25 4.71
CA LYS A 193 13.77 6.24 6.18
C LYS A 193 14.46 5.01 6.76
N GLU A 194 14.12 3.82 6.27
CA GLU A 194 14.72 2.58 6.77
C GLU A 194 16.22 2.50 6.47
N ARG A 195 16.66 2.96 5.28
CA ARG A 195 18.10 3.05 4.96
C ARG A 195 18.85 4.01 5.88
N GLU A 196 18.21 5.11 6.29
CA GLU A 196 18.83 6.08 7.19
C GLU A 196 18.93 5.51 8.62
N LYS A 197 17.93 4.75 9.09
CA LYS A 197 18.01 3.98 10.35
C LYS A 197 19.19 3.00 10.34
N ASP A 198 19.36 2.24 9.27
CA ASP A 198 20.51 1.32 9.10
C ASP A 198 21.85 2.06 9.09
N LYS A 199 21.87 3.29 8.59
CA LYS A 199 23.07 4.13 8.56
C LYS A 199 23.40 4.65 9.96
N ILE A 200 22.42 5.10 10.73
CA ILE A 200 22.58 5.48 12.15
C ILE A 200 23.17 4.30 12.95
N GLN A 201 22.62 3.10 12.80
CA GLN A 201 23.12 1.91 13.49
C GLN A 201 24.59 1.62 13.14
N ARG A 202 24.96 1.71 11.85
CA ARG A 202 26.35 1.52 11.41
C ARG A 202 27.29 2.56 12.01
N CYS A 203 26.86 3.82 12.13
CA CYS A 203 27.64 4.86 12.78
C CYS A 203 27.86 4.57 14.27
N TYR A 204 26.84 4.11 15.00
CA TYR A 204 27.01 3.69 16.40
C TYR A 204 27.94 2.49 16.56
N ASN A 205 27.83 1.48 15.71
CA ASN A 205 28.74 0.34 15.73
C ASN A 205 30.19 0.79 15.47
N LYS A 206 30.39 1.73 14.53
CA LYS A 206 31.71 2.31 14.26
C LYS A 206 32.25 3.09 15.47
N ARG A 207 31.38 3.82 16.19
CA ARG A 207 31.77 4.52 17.43
C ARG A 207 32.26 3.56 18.51
N VAL A 208 31.57 2.43 18.69
CA VAL A 208 32.00 1.38 19.64
C VAL A 208 33.39 0.87 19.30
N LEU A 209 33.65 0.54 18.03
CA LEU A 209 34.97 0.09 17.58
C LEU A 209 36.07 1.13 17.80
N ILE A 210 35.77 2.42 17.61
CA ILE A 210 36.71 3.51 17.89
C ILE A 210 37.05 3.58 19.38
N HIS A 211 36.04 3.48 20.27
CA HIS A 211 36.28 3.48 21.70
C HIS A 211 37.06 2.24 22.17
N GLU A 212 36.78 1.07 21.61
CA GLU A 212 37.58 -0.15 21.87
C GLU A 212 39.04 0.05 21.46
N GLN A 213 39.28 0.63 20.29
CA GLN A 213 40.63 0.96 19.82
C GLN A 213 41.32 1.96 20.75
N MET A 214 40.61 2.99 21.24
CA MET A 214 41.16 3.95 22.21
C MET A 214 41.53 3.28 23.53
N ILE A 215 40.68 2.40 24.06
CA ILE A 215 40.95 1.65 25.29
C ILE A 215 42.18 0.75 25.11
N GLN A 216 42.32 0.10 23.94
CA GLN A 216 43.48 -0.72 23.65
C GLN A 216 44.77 0.12 23.59
N LEU A 217 44.76 1.26 22.89
CA LEU A 217 45.90 2.18 22.84
C LEU A 217 46.29 2.68 24.23
N GLN A 218 45.32 3.00 25.10
CA GLN A 218 45.60 3.40 26.49
C GLN A 218 46.27 2.28 27.30
N LYS A 219 45.84 1.02 27.12
CA LYS A 219 46.47 -0.14 27.77
C LYS A 219 47.90 -0.36 27.27
N GLU A 220 48.13 -0.22 25.97
CA GLU A 220 49.45 -0.35 25.36
C GLU A 220 50.41 0.75 25.84
N ILE A 221 49.95 2.00 25.93
CA ILE A 221 50.71 3.13 26.48
C ILE A 221 51.13 2.84 27.94
N LYS A 222 50.20 2.42 28.81
CA LYS A 222 50.52 2.07 30.20
C LYS A 222 51.51 0.93 30.33
N ASN A 223 51.40 -0.09 29.46
CA ASN A 223 52.35 -1.20 29.45
C ASN A 223 53.76 -0.72 29.04
N ILE A 224 53.85 0.16 28.05
CA ILE A 224 55.13 0.75 27.64
C ILE A 224 55.68 1.63 28.77
N GLU A 225 54.87 2.43 29.46
CA GLU A 225 55.31 3.21 30.63
C GLU A 225 55.97 2.35 31.71
N ILE A 226 55.36 1.19 32.02
CA ILE A 226 55.92 0.23 32.98
C ILE A 226 57.27 -0.31 32.47
N LYS A 227 57.34 -0.75 31.21
CA LYS A 227 58.58 -1.26 30.60
C LYS A 227 59.69 -0.21 30.51
N THR A 228 59.34 1.04 30.23
CA THR A 228 60.30 2.15 30.21
C THR A 228 60.90 2.33 31.61
N LYS A 229 60.07 2.25 32.65
CA LYS A 229 60.53 2.31 34.04
C LYS A 229 61.43 1.14 34.42
N GLU A 230 61.05 -0.09 34.06
CA GLU A 230 61.88 -1.28 34.28
C GLU A 230 63.23 -1.19 33.56
N ALA A 231 63.25 -0.70 32.32
CA ALA A 231 64.48 -0.48 31.56
C ALA A 231 65.38 0.56 32.24
N MET A 232 64.82 1.67 32.72
CA MET A 232 65.56 2.67 33.51
C MET A 232 66.11 2.10 34.82
N ASP A 233 65.30 1.33 35.56
CA ASP A 233 65.71 0.69 36.82
C ASP A 233 66.82 -0.37 36.59
N SER A 234 66.88 -0.97 35.39
CA SER A 234 67.92 -1.90 34.96
C SER A 234 69.14 -1.26 34.29
N GLU A 235 69.19 0.08 34.22
CA GLU A 235 70.22 0.88 33.53
C GLU A 235 70.34 0.60 32.02
N ASP A 236 69.33 -0.01 31.38
CA ASP A 236 69.25 -0.14 29.91
C ASP A 236 68.63 1.11 29.28
N TYR A 237 69.42 2.18 29.24
CA TYR A 237 68.98 3.49 28.75
C TYR A 237 68.64 3.51 27.26
N LEU A 238 69.26 2.63 26.45
CA LEU A 238 68.98 2.55 25.02
C LEU A 238 67.59 1.94 24.77
N GLN A 239 67.24 0.90 25.53
CA GLN A 239 65.91 0.33 25.51
C GLN A 239 64.87 1.33 26.03
N ALA A 240 65.14 2.02 27.15
CA ALA A 240 64.25 3.03 27.70
C ALA A 240 63.93 4.13 26.67
N GLN A 241 64.94 4.66 25.98
CA GLN A 241 64.74 5.67 24.92
C GLN A 241 63.88 5.15 23.77
N THR A 242 64.09 3.90 23.35
CA THR A 242 63.32 3.28 22.27
C THR A 242 61.84 3.13 22.67
N LEU A 243 61.57 2.74 23.91
CA LEU A 243 60.22 2.62 24.47
C LEU A 243 59.55 3.99 24.63
N GLU A 244 60.28 5.03 25.06
CA GLU A 244 59.77 6.40 25.15
C GLU A 244 59.30 6.92 23.78
N GLN A 245 60.09 6.71 22.72
CA GLN A 245 59.69 7.07 21.35
C GLN A 245 58.45 6.31 20.87
N GLN A 246 58.30 5.04 21.27
CA GLN A 246 57.09 4.26 20.96
C GLN A 246 55.87 4.80 21.73
N GLN A 247 56.04 5.18 22.99
CA GLN A 247 55.00 5.81 23.80
C GLN A 247 54.51 7.11 23.16
N THR A 248 55.42 7.98 22.69
CA THR A 248 55.04 9.23 22.00
C THR A 248 54.19 8.94 20.76
N LYS A 249 54.63 7.99 19.91
CA LYS A 249 53.89 7.61 18.68
C LYS A 249 52.49 7.07 18.98
N LEU A 250 52.36 6.22 20.01
CA LEU A 250 51.05 5.68 20.40
C LEU A 250 50.16 6.74 21.02
N THR A 251 50.75 7.67 21.78
CA THR A 251 50.02 8.82 22.35
C THR A 251 49.50 9.73 21.25
N GLU A 252 50.32 10.07 20.25
CA GLU A 252 49.89 10.82 19.07
C GLU A 252 48.75 10.12 18.33
N LYS A 253 48.86 8.80 18.12
CA LYS A 253 47.81 7.99 17.50
C LYS A 253 46.51 7.99 18.32
N LEU A 254 46.59 7.90 19.65
CA LEU A 254 45.42 7.97 20.54
C LEU A 254 44.70 9.30 20.37
N TRP A 255 45.45 10.40 20.32
CA TRP A 255 44.89 11.75 20.15
C TRP A 255 44.34 12.02 18.75
N ASP A 256 44.92 11.42 17.71
CA ASP A 256 44.35 11.47 16.35
C ASP A 256 43.02 10.72 16.26
N VAL A 257 42.93 9.54 16.88
CA VAL A 257 41.68 8.77 16.96
C VAL A 257 40.61 9.55 17.75
N PHE A 258 40.96 10.09 18.92
CA PHE A 258 40.06 10.87 19.78
C PHE A 258 39.62 12.20 19.14
N GLY A 259 40.59 12.96 18.63
CA GLY A 259 40.37 14.32 18.15
C GLY A 259 39.75 14.38 16.76
N HIS A 260 40.06 13.43 15.86
CA HIS A 260 39.61 13.48 14.48
C HIS A 260 38.63 12.37 14.12
N THR A 261 39.01 11.11 14.38
CA THR A 261 38.22 9.97 13.92
C THR A 261 36.89 9.83 14.68
N GLU A 262 36.92 10.03 16.00
CA GLU A 262 35.72 10.00 16.84
C GLU A 262 34.80 11.19 16.53
N GLU A 263 35.34 12.40 16.37
CA GLU A 263 34.58 13.60 16.02
C GLU A 263 33.84 13.43 14.68
N GLN A 264 34.51 12.88 13.66
CA GLN A 264 33.87 12.59 12.37
C GLN A 264 32.69 11.64 12.49
N VAL A 265 32.77 10.63 13.37
CA VAL A 265 31.67 9.69 13.57
C VAL A 265 30.51 10.35 14.32
N GLU A 266 30.78 11.18 15.32
CA GLU A 266 29.72 11.94 16.01
C GLU A 266 29.00 12.91 15.07
N GLN A 267 29.74 13.65 14.23
CA GLN A 267 29.15 14.52 13.21
C GLN A 267 28.29 13.73 12.20
N GLN A 268 28.72 12.51 11.83
CA GLN A 268 27.91 11.62 10.99
C GLN A 268 26.63 11.19 11.71
N ILE A 269 26.70 10.78 12.97
CA ILE A 269 25.53 10.40 13.78
C ILE A 269 24.53 11.55 13.82
N HIS A 270 24.98 12.75 14.17
CA HIS A 270 24.15 13.95 14.22
C HIS A 270 23.48 14.26 12.86
N THR A 271 24.24 14.18 11.77
CA THR A 271 23.72 14.41 10.41
C THR A 271 22.67 13.38 10.03
N CYS A 272 22.87 12.12 10.38
CA CYS A 272 21.92 11.05 10.08
C CYS A 272 20.62 11.22 10.87
N TRP A 273 20.70 11.57 12.15
CA TRP A 273 19.51 11.86 12.97
C TRP A 273 18.71 13.06 12.44
N LYS A 274 19.39 14.13 12.06
CA LYS A 274 18.73 15.29 11.42
C LYS A 274 18.04 14.89 10.11
N THR A 275 18.71 14.09 9.29
CA THR A 275 18.13 13.59 8.03
C THR A 275 16.92 12.69 8.28
N LEU A 276 16.95 11.86 9.33
CA LEU A 276 15.82 11.01 9.72
C LEU A 276 14.61 11.85 10.16
N ALA A 277 14.82 12.89 10.96
CA ALA A 277 13.76 13.83 11.34
C ALA A 277 13.14 14.51 10.11
N ASP A 278 13.98 15.01 9.19
CA ASP A 278 13.51 15.60 7.93
C ASP A 278 12.72 14.59 7.06
N LEU A 279 13.12 13.32 7.05
CA LEU A 279 12.41 12.25 6.32
C LEU A 279 11.06 11.93 6.94
N LEU A 280 10.94 11.92 8.27
CA LEU A 280 9.66 11.75 8.97
C LEU A 280 8.70 12.91 8.67
N ALA A 281 9.19 14.15 8.68
CA ALA A 281 8.40 15.31 8.27
C ALA A 281 7.89 15.18 6.82
N LYS A 282 8.76 14.71 5.90
CA LYS A 282 8.36 14.46 4.50
C LYS A 282 7.40 13.29 4.36
N GLU A 283 7.55 12.24 5.17
CA GLU A 283 6.65 11.07 5.17
C GLU A 283 5.25 11.48 5.57
N THR A 284 5.10 12.28 6.63
CA THR A 284 3.79 12.80 7.06
C THR A 284 3.15 13.67 5.97
N GLU A 285 3.92 14.57 5.34
CA GLU A 285 3.41 15.37 4.22
C GLU A 285 2.99 14.50 3.03
N ALA A 286 3.78 13.48 2.69
CA ALA A 286 3.47 12.55 1.60
C ALA A 286 2.24 11.67 1.91
N ALA A 287 2.10 11.18 3.14
CA ALA A 287 0.93 10.43 3.60
C ALA A 287 -0.34 11.29 3.54
N LYS A 288 -0.25 12.57 3.95
CA LYS A 288 -1.35 13.54 3.81
C LYS A 288 -1.74 13.76 2.34
N LYS A 289 -0.75 13.92 1.45
CA LYS A 289 -0.99 14.06 0.01
C LYS A 289 -1.65 12.81 -0.58
N LEU A 290 -1.21 11.62 -0.17
CA LEU A 290 -1.80 10.34 -0.57
C LEU A 290 -3.25 10.21 -0.09
N ALA A 291 -3.52 10.48 1.19
CA ALA A 291 -4.88 10.45 1.74
C ALA A 291 -5.82 11.41 1.00
N ASN A 292 -5.36 12.63 0.71
CA ASN A 292 -6.13 13.61 -0.06
C ASN A 292 -6.37 13.14 -1.51
N ALA A 293 -5.36 12.57 -2.17
CA ALA A 293 -5.50 12.04 -3.53
C ALA A 293 -6.50 10.87 -3.57
N CYS A 294 -6.39 9.91 -2.65
CA CYS A 294 -7.33 8.80 -2.54
C CYS A 294 -8.75 9.29 -2.23
N LYS A 295 -8.92 10.28 -1.35
CA LYS A 295 -10.22 10.90 -1.06
C LYS A 295 -10.83 11.54 -2.31
N HIS A 296 -10.05 12.30 -3.08
CA HIS A 296 -10.54 12.89 -4.33
C HIS A 296 -10.90 11.84 -5.39
N THR A 297 -10.14 10.76 -5.51
CA THR A 297 -10.49 9.63 -6.38
C THR A 297 -11.78 8.97 -5.91
N LYS A 298 -11.95 8.75 -4.59
CA LYS A 298 -13.15 8.16 -4.00
C LYS A 298 -14.39 9.02 -4.27
N ASP A 299 -14.35 10.31 -3.95
CA ASP A 299 -15.47 11.24 -4.17
C ASP A 299 -15.88 11.28 -5.66
N GLU A 300 -14.90 11.20 -6.57
CA GLU A 300 -15.14 11.16 -8.00
C GLU A 300 -15.78 9.83 -8.45
N ARG A 301 -15.32 8.70 -7.93
CA ARG A 301 -15.89 7.37 -8.20
C ARG A 301 -17.30 7.22 -7.62
N GLU A 302 -17.56 7.76 -6.43
CA GLU A 302 -18.89 7.83 -5.82
C GLU A 302 -19.87 8.59 -6.72
N ARG A 303 -19.46 9.77 -7.24
CA ARG A 303 -20.28 10.54 -8.18
C ARG A 303 -20.55 9.78 -9.48
N GLN A 304 -19.57 9.05 -10.00
CA GLN A 304 -19.71 8.27 -11.22
C GLN A 304 -20.66 7.09 -11.02
N LEU A 305 -20.54 6.36 -9.91
CA LEU A 305 -21.43 5.25 -9.58
C LEU A 305 -22.86 5.73 -9.36
N LEU A 306 -23.06 6.84 -8.63
CA LEU A 306 -24.38 7.42 -8.44
C LEU A 306 -25.01 7.84 -9.77
N LYS A 307 -24.24 8.49 -10.64
CA LYS A 307 -24.73 8.89 -11.96
C LYS A 307 -25.07 7.65 -12.82
N TYR A 308 -24.21 6.64 -12.81
CA TYR A 308 -24.43 5.40 -13.54
C TYR A 308 -25.70 4.70 -13.08
N HIS A 309 -25.91 4.59 -11.77
CA HIS A 309 -27.12 4.05 -11.15
C HIS A 309 -28.37 4.79 -11.65
N ILE A 310 -28.43 6.12 -11.48
CA ILE A 310 -29.58 6.94 -11.92
C ILE A 310 -29.84 6.81 -13.43
N ASP A 311 -28.79 6.90 -14.26
CA ASP A 311 -28.93 6.80 -15.72
C ASP A 311 -29.46 5.42 -16.16
N ASN A 312 -29.13 4.35 -15.42
CA ASN A 312 -29.55 2.99 -15.73
C ASN A 312 -30.93 2.66 -15.17
N GLU A 313 -31.24 3.08 -13.94
CA GLU A 313 -32.60 2.99 -13.39
C GLU A 313 -33.60 3.67 -14.34
N ARG A 314 -33.29 4.89 -14.80
CA ARG A 314 -34.14 5.59 -15.76
C ARG A 314 -34.34 4.81 -17.06
N LYS A 315 -33.28 4.26 -17.65
CA LYS A 315 -33.37 3.44 -18.87
C LYS A 315 -34.19 2.18 -18.64
N TYR A 316 -34.04 1.55 -17.49
CA TYR A 316 -34.80 0.36 -17.12
C TYR A 316 -36.28 0.70 -16.98
N GLU A 317 -36.63 1.76 -16.24
CA GLU A 317 -38.00 2.24 -16.11
C GLU A 317 -38.62 2.59 -17.47
N GLU A 318 -37.88 3.30 -18.34
CA GLU A 318 -38.32 3.62 -19.70
C GLU A 318 -38.62 2.35 -20.52
N LYS A 319 -37.72 1.36 -20.51
CA LYS A 319 -37.92 0.08 -21.23
C LYS A 319 -39.08 -0.74 -20.63
N LEU A 320 -39.18 -0.81 -19.30
CA LEU A 320 -40.24 -1.53 -18.62
C LEU A 320 -41.63 -0.91 -18.91
N GLN A 321 -41.71 0.42 -18.91
CA GLN A 321 -42.92 1.13 -19.32
C GLN A 321 -43.30 0.82 -20.78
N GLN A 322 -42.33 0.75 -21.69
CA GLN A 322 -42.58 0.37 -23.09
C GLN A 322 -43.12 -1.06 -23.21
N ILE A 323 -42.50 -2.04 -22.52
CA ILE A 323 -42.98 -3.43 -22.49
C ILE A 323 -44.41 -3.50 -21.93
N ASN A 324 -44.69 -2.80 -20.82
CA ASN A 324 -46.02 -2.77 -20.21
C ASN A 324 -47.08 -2.12 -21.11
N GLN A 325 -46.74 -1.03 -21.80
CA GLN A 325 -47.64 -0.41 -22.78
C GLN A 325 -47.93 -1.35 -23.96
N GLN A 326 -46.93 -2.09 -24.43
CA GLN A 326 -47.12 -3.09 -25.49
C GLN A 326 -47.95 -4.28 -25.01
N ARG A 327 -47.77 -4.75 -23.77
CA ARG A 327 -48.63 -5.77 -23.14
C ARG A 327 -50.08 -5.31 -23.05
N GLY A 328 -50.33 -4.08 -22.60
CA GLY A 328 -51.68 -3.52 -22.55
C GLY A 328 -52.37 -3.51 -23.92
N LYS A 329 -51.65 -3.09 -24.97
CA LYS A 329 -52.17 -3.16 -26.36
C LYS A 329 -52.42 -4.60 -26.83
N LEU A 330 -51.55 -5.55 -26.50
CA LEU A 330 -51.78 -6.95 -26.83
C LEU A 330 -53.00 -7.52 -26.09
N ASP A 331 -53.24 -7.12 -24.85
CA ASP A 331 -54.40 -7.59 -24.09
C ASP A 331 -55.71 -7.01 -24.63
N GLU A 332 -55.69 -5.76 -25.12
CA GLU A 332 -56.79 -5.19 -25.92
C GLU A 332 -57.00 -5.98 -27.21
N GLU A 333 -55.95 -6.22 -28.01
CA GLU A 333 -56.02 -7.02 -29.25
C GLU A 333 -56.50 -8.46 -28.98
N LYS A 334 -56.09 -9.10 -27.86
CA LYS A 334 -56.57 -10.43 -27.44
C LYS A 334 -58.04 -10.43 -27.09
N SER A 335 -58.51 -9.38 -26.40
CA SER A 335 -59.91 -9.24 -26.02
C SER A 335 -60.79 -9.04 -27.26
N GLU A 336 -60.30 -8.29 -28.25
CA GLU A 336 -60.96 -8.14 -29.55
C GLU A 336 -61.03 -9.47 -30.30
N ILE A 337 -59.94 -10.25 -30.35
CA ILE A 337 -59.97 -11.59 -30.96
C ILE A 337 -60.94 -12.54 -30.22
N ALA A 338 -60.98 -12.48 -28.89
CA ALA A 338 -61.90 -13.29 -28.11
C ALA A 338 -63.36 -12.95 -28.43
N PHE A 339 -63.66 -11.65 -28.56
CA PHE A 339 -64.97 -11.18 -29.01
C PHE A 339 -65.28 -11.62 -30.45
N ASP A 340 -64.37 -11.44 -31.39
CA ASP A 340 -64.54 -11.88 -32.80
C ASP A 340 -64.77 -13.40 -32.89
N MET A 341 -64.08 -14.17 -32.06
CA MET A 341 -64.23 -15.63 -31.99
C MET A 341 -65.58 -16.03 -31.38
N GLU A 342 -66.04 -15.36 -30.33
CA GLU A 342 -67.37 -15.57 -29.76
C GLU A 342 -68.48 -15.20 -30.75
N MET A 343 -68.34 -14.07 -31.46
CA MET A 343 -69.27 -13.66 -32.52
C MET A 343 -69.30 -14.65 -33.68
N TRP A 344 -68.13 -15.16 -34.08
CA TRP A 344 -68.04 -16.21 -35.09
C TRP A 344 -68.70 -17.50 -34.62
N GLU A 345 -68.47 -17.94 -33.38
CA GLU A 345 -69.10 -19.13 -32.80
C GLU A 345 -70.62 -19.01 -32.76
N GLN A 346 -71.15 -17.84 -32.38
CA GLN A 346 -72.59 -17.56 -32.41
C GLN A 346 -73.14 -17.59 -33.84
N SER A 347 -72.48 -16.93 -34.80
CA SER A 347 -72.90 -16.92 -36.20
C SER A 347 -72.87 -18.32 -36.83
N ASN A 348 -71.82 -19.10 -36.55
CA ASN A 348 -71.71 -20.49 -36.98
C ASN A 348 -72.80 -21.39 -36.33
N THR A 349 -73.14 -21.14 -35.06
CA THR A 349 -74.21 -21.86 -34.36
C THR A 349 -75.58 -21.52 -34.95
N GLU A 350 -75.85 -20.24 -35.24
CA GLU A 350 -77.08 -19.81 -35.91
C GLU A 350 -77.19 -20.37 -37.33
N PHE A 351 -76.09 -20.34 -38.09
CA PHE A 351 -76.01 -20.95 -39.42
C PHE A 351 -76.33 -22.44 -39.37
N LYS A 352 -75.69 -23.16 -38.44
CA LYS A 352 -75.93 -24.59 -38.23
C LYS A 352 -77.37 -24.88 -37.82
N ASN A 353 -77.94 -24.09 -36.91
CA ASN A 353 -79.33 -24.24 -36.47
C ASN A 353 -80.32 -23.99 -37.62
N LYS A 354 -80.10 -22.96 -38.45
CA LYS A 354 -80.93 -22.70 -39.66
C LYS A 354 -80.83 -23.85 -40.64
N MET A 355 -79.62 -24.36 -40.87
CA MET A 355 -79.36 -25.49 -41.75
C MET A 355 -80.06 -26.76 -41.24
N ASP A 356 -79.92 -27.06 -39.95
CA ASP A 356 -80.55 -28.21 -39.30
C ASP A 356 -82.09 -28.08 -39.32
N GLU A 357 -82.65 -26.90 -39.08
CA GLU A 357 -84.10 -26.64 -39.14
C GLU A 357 -84.67 -26.82 -40.55
N LEU A 358 -83.99 -26.30 -41.58
CA LEU A 358 -84.39 -26.47 -42.99
C LEU A 358 -84.34 -27.94 -43.41
N VAL A 359 -83.25 -28.64 -43.09
CA VAL A 359 -83.11 -30.08 -43.34
C VAL A 359 -84.19 -30.86 -42.59
N HIS A 360 -84.48 -30.51 -41.33
CA HIS A 360 -85.52 -31.18 -40.56
C HIS A 360 -86.92 -30.94 -41.12
N LYS A 361 -87.25 -29.73 -41.58
CA LYS A 361 -88.55 -29.38 -42.14
C LYS A 361 -88.85 -30.16 -43.42
N GLU A 362 -87.87 -30.23 -44.33
CA GLU A 362 -88.00 -30.99 -45.57
C GLU A 362 -87.93 -32.51 -45.33
N LYS A 363 -87.11 -32.98 -44.38
CA LYS A 363 -87.08 -34.39 -43.96
C LYS A 363 -88.38 -34.84 -43.30
N SER A 364 -89.06 -33.96 -42.55
CA SER A 364 -90.36 -34.25 -41.96
C SER A 364 -91.45 -34.41 -43.03
N LYS A 365 -91.48 -33.51 -44.04
CA LYS A 365 -92.36 -33.67 -45.21
C LYS A 365 -92.07 -34.94 -46.00
N LYS A 366 -90.78 -35.28 -46.19
CA LYS A 366 -90.36 -36.56 -46.80
C LYS A 366 -90.91 -37.75 -46.03
N ASN A 367 -90.82 -37.73 -44.70
CA ASN A 367 -91.35 -38.80 -43.85
C ASN A 367 -92.88 -38.90 -43.90
N GLU A 368 -93.59 -37.76 -43.97
CA GLU A 368 -95.05 -37.72 -44.10
C GLU A 368 -95.53 -38.31 -45.45
N VAL A 369 -94.87 -37.96 -46.54
CA VAL A 369 -95.13 -38.55 -47.88
C VAL A 369 -94.75 -40.03 -47.91
N THR A 370 -93.67 -40.42 -47.24
CA THR A 370 -93.29 -41.84 -47.08
C THR A 370 -94.34 -42.64 -46.30
N LEU A 371 -95.00 -42.02 -45.32
CA LEU A 371 -96.08 -42.65 -44.56
C LEU A 371 -97.36 -42.78 -45.39
N LYS A 372 -97.68 -41.77 -46.21
CA LYS A 372 -98.78 -41.84 -47.20
C LYS A 372 -98.55 -42.94 -48.24
N MET A 373 -97.31 -43.11 -48.73
CA MET A 373 -96.91 -44.23 -49.59
C MET A 373 -97.19 -45.59 -48.92
N LYS A 374 -96.84 -45.76 -47.63
CA LYS A 374 -97.04 -47.03 -46.91
C LYS A 374 -98.52 -47.34 -46.61
N ASN A 375 -99.33 -46.35 -46.26
CA ASN A 375 -100.77 -46.57 -46.02
C ASN A 375 -101.52 -46.95 -47.30
N VAL A 376 -101.15 -46.35 -48.45
CA VAL A 376 -101.71 -46.72 -49.75
C VAL A 376 -101.21 -48.11 -50.18
N GLN A 377 -99.96 -48.48 -49.87
CA GLN A 377 -99.44 -49.84 -50.10
C GLN A 377 -100.20 -50.93 -49.33
N MET A 378 -100.78 -50.60 -48.17
CA MET A 378 -101.64 -51.52 -47.39
C MET A 378 -103.05 -51.65 -47.98
N GLU A 379 -103.62 -50.59 -48.55
CA GLU A 379 -104.89 -50.65 -49.32
C GLU A 379 -104.71 -51.31 -50.71
N ILE A 380 -103.48 -51.33 -51.23
CA ILE A 380 -103.09 -51.96 -52.50
C ILE A 380 -103.13 -53.49 -52.44
N ASP A 381 -102.86 -54.10 -51.28
CA ASP A 381 -102.94 -55.56 -51.13
C ASP A 381 -104.39 -56.08 -51.17
N GLU A 382 -105.38 -55.22 -50.85
CA GLU A 382 -106.82 -55.52 -50.97
C GLU A 382 -107.41 -55.16 -52.35
N LEU A 383 -106.72 -54.34 -53.15
CA LEU A 383 -107.17 -53.85 -54.47
C LEU A 383 -106.31 -54.37 -55.63
N MET A 384 -105.66 -55.53 -55.46
CA MET A 384 -104.95 -56.30 -56.49
C MET A 384 -105.84 -56.79 -57.67
N GLU A 385 -107.14 -56.50 -57.66
CA GLU A 385 -108.10 -56.89 -58.70
C GLU A 385 -108.42 -55.77 -59.73
N ARG A 386 -107.80 -54.58 -59.67
CA ARG A 386 -108.04 -53.50 -60.67
C ARG A 386 -106.79 -52.72 -61.10
N LEU A 387 -105.83 -53.48 -61.62
CA LEU A 387 -104.42 -53.22 -61.93
C LEU A 387 -104.11 -52.30 -63.15
N GLY A 388 -104.91 -51.27 -63.46
CA GLY A 388 -104.69 -50.42 -64.65
C GLY A 388 -104.43 -48.94 -64.36
N GLU A 389 -105.10 -48.39 -63.35
CA GLU A 389 -105.18 -46.93 -63.14
C GLU A 389 -104.25 -46.43 -62.01
N LEU A 390 -103.59 -47.34 -61.27
CA LEU A 390 -102.74 -47.03 -60.11
C LEU A 390 -101.22 -47.05 -60.40
N GLN A 391 -100.80 -47.46 -61.60
CA GLN A 391 -99.39 -47.49 -61.99
C GLN A 391 -98.87 -46.09 -62.38
N GLN A 392 -99.75 -45.22 -62.89
CA GLN A 392 -99.44 -43.83 -63.20
C GLN A 392 -99.24 -42.96 -61.94
N LYS A 393 -99.96 -43.25 -60.84
CA LYS A 393 -99.82 -42.51 -59.57
C LYS A 393 -98.56 -42.86 -58.78
N ARG A 394 -98.01 -44.07 -58.95
CA ARG A 394 -96.73 -44.47 -58.32
C ARG A 394 -95.56 -43.67 -58.92
N ASP A 395 -95.52 -43.55 -60.24
CA ASP A 395 -94.48 -42.80 -60.94
C ASP A 395 -94.59 -41.28 -60.64
N GLU A 396 -95.80 -40.76 -60.41
CA GLU A 396 -96.02 -39.38 -59.94
C GLU A 396 -95.42 -39.12 -58.54
N TYR A 397 -95.59 -40.03 -57.57
CA TYR A 397 -95.00 -39.87 -56.23
C TYR A 397 -93.47 -40.08 -56.22
N GLU A 398 -92.94 -40.95 -57.08
CA GLU A 398 -91.49 -41.12 -57.23
C GLU A 398 -90.86 -39.86 -57.83
N ALA A 399 -91.52 -39.22 -58.80
CA ALA A 399 -91.13 -37.91 -59.29
C ALA A 399 -91.24 -36.80 -58.23
N GLU A 400 -92.26 -36.84 -57.36
CA GLU A 400 -92.43 -35.86 -56.27
C GLU A 400 -91.32 -35.99 -55.20
N ILE A 401 -90.90 -37.21 -54.87
CA ILE A 401 -89.73 -37.44 -53.98
C ILE A 401 -88.45 -36.91 -54.63
N HIS A 402 -88.25 -37.19 -55.92
CA HIS A 402 -87.04 -36.72 -56.62
C HIS A 402 -87.01 -35.20 -56.75
N GLN A 403 -88.17 -34.57 -56.96
CA GLN A 403 -88.33 -33.12 -56.97
C GLN A 403 -88.07 -32.51 -55.60
N LEU A 404 -88.52 -33.15 -54.51
CA LEU A 404 -88.21 -32.71 -53.15
C LEU A 404 -86.73 -32.85 -52.81
N ASP A 405 -86.05 -33.91 -53.27
CA ASP A 405 -84.61 -34.06 -53.07
C ASP A 405 -83.81 -33.00 -53.88
N ILE A 406 -84.25 -32.67 -55.10
CA ILE A 406 -83.71 -31.54 -55.88
C ILE A 406 -83.96 -30.22 -55.15
N THR A 407 -85.18 -29.99 -54.65
CA THR A 407 -85.55 -28.76 -53.93
C THR A 407 -84.74 -28.63 -52.63
N MET A 408 -84.50 -29.72 -51.91
CA MET A 408 -83.68 -29.75 -50.70
C MET A 408 -82.20 -29.45 -51.02
N HIS A 409 -81.69 -29.97 -52.12
CA HIS A 409 -80.31 -29.69 -52.56
C HIS A 409 -80.15 -28.23 -53.04
N GLU A 410 -81.10 -27.70 -53.80
CA GLU A 410 -81.11 -26.32 -54.29
C GLU A 410 -81.26 -25.31 -53.15
N THR A 411 -82.14 -25.57 -52.19
CA THR A 411 -82.30 -24.73 -50.99
C THR A 411 -81.08 -24.77 -50.09
N THR A 412 -80.41 -25.92 -49.96
CA THR A 412 -79.13 -26.03 -49.23
C THR A 412 -77.98 -25.30 -49.95
N ASN A 413 -77.92 -25.38 -51.28
CA ASN A 413 -76.85 -24.76 -52.07
C ASN A 413 -76.83 -23.23 -51.98
N GLN A 414 -77.97 -22.59 -51.71
CA GLN A 414 -78.06 -21.14 -51.52
C GLN A 414 -77.22 -20.64 -50.32
N TYR A 415 -76.88 -21.52 -49.38
CA TYR A 415 -76.13 -21.21 -48.15
C TYR A 415 -74.64 -21.59 -48.23
N VAL A 416 -74.18 -22.14 -49.36
CA VAL A 416 -72.75 -22.46 -49.58
C VAL A 416 -71.86 -21.20 -49.50
N PRO A 417 -72.23 -20.05 -50.10
CA PRO A 417 -71.43 -18.82 -49.97
C PRO A 417 -71.33 -18.30 -48.53
N GLU A 418 -72.39 -18.45 -47.73
CA GLU A 418 -72.40 -18.07 -46.30
C GLU A 418 -71.47 -18.98 -45.48
N LYS A 419 -71.47 -20.29 -45.77
CA LYS A 419 -70.51 -21.25 -45.18
C LYS A 419 -69.07 -20.92 -45.53
N GLU A 420 -68.79 -20.62 -46.80
CA GLU A 420 -67.44 -20.25 -47.25
C GLU A 420 -66.99 -18.92 -46.65
N ALA A 421 -67.89 -17.95 -46.49
CA ALA A 421 -67.61 -16.69 -45.79
C ALA A 421 -67.26 -16.92 -44.32
N LEU A 422 -68.03 -17.75 -43.60
CA LEU A 422 -67.75 -18.10 -42.21
C LEU A 422 -66.42 -18.84 -42.05
N GLU A 423 -66.06 -19.75 -42.95
CA GLU A 423 -64.77 -20.44 -42.91
C GLU A 423 -63.59 -19.47 -43.15
N ASN A 424 -63.75 -18.53 -44.08
CA ASN A 424 -62.75 -17.49 -44.33
C ASN A 424 -62.56 -16.56 -43.13
N ASP A 425 -63.66 -16.15 -42.47
CA ASP A 425 -63.61 -15.34 -41.25
C ASP A 425 -62.90 -16.09 -40.10
N HIS A 426 -63.19 -17.39 -39.95
CA HIS A 426 -62.48 -18.24 -38.98
C HIS A 426 -60.98 -18.27 -39.24
N ILE A 427 -60.57 -18.48 -40.49
CA ILE A 427 -59.15 -18.49 -40.88
C ILE A 427 -58.49 -17.14 -40.56
N LEU A 428 -59.17 -16.02 -40.82
CA LEU A 428 -58.66 -14.68 -40.54
C LEU A 428 -58.48 -14.45 -39.02
N VAL A 429 -59.45 -14.85 -38.20
CA VAL A 429 -59.38 -14.76 -36.74
C VAL A 429 -58.24 -15.64 -36.19
N GLN A 430 -58.08 -16.86 -36.71
CA GLN A 430 -56.96 -17.76 -36.33
C GLN A 430 -55.59 -17.21 -36.71
N GLN A 431 -55.45 -16.57 -37.89
CA GLN A 431 -54.20 -15.93 -38.30
C GLN A 431 -53.84 -14.72 -37.42
N ARG A 432 -54.83 -13.90 -37.05
CA ARG A 432 -54.66 -12.80 -36.09
C ARG A 432 -54.22 -13.35 -34.73
N LYS A 433 -54.86 -14.43 -34.24
CA LYS A 433 -54.50 -15.09 -32.96
C LYS A 433 -53.05 -15.56 -32.95
N HIS A 434 -52.63 -16.28 -34.00
CA HIS A 434 -51.25 -16.75 -34.12
C HIS A 434 -50.23 -15.61 -34.19
N THR A 435 -50.59 -14.49 -34.81
CA THR A 435 -49.73 -13.29 -34.86
C THR A 435 -49.57 -12.65 -33.48
N ILE A 436 -50.66 -12.56 -32.71
CA ILE A 436 -50.63 -12.06 -31.33
C ILE A 436 -49.81 -12.98 -30.42
N GLU A 437 -49.94 -14.30 -30.53
CA GLU A 437 -49.14 -15.26 -29.77
C GLU A 437 -47.64 -15.08 -30.03
N LYS A 438 -47.24 -14.87 -31.29
CA LYS A 438 -45.84 -14.55 -31.64
C LYS A 438 -45.35 -13.25 -31.01
N LYS A 439 -46.16 -12.17 -31.07
CA LYS A 439 -45.83 -10.89 -30.41
C LYS A 439 -45.71 -11.05 -28.88
N SER A 440 -46.57 -11.86 -28.27
CA SER A 440 -46.52 -12.15 -26.83
C SER A 440 -45.21 -12.84 -26.44
N ILE A 441 -44.80 -13.88 -27.19
CA ILE A 441 -43.53 -14.59 -26.95
C ILE A 441 -42.33 -13.65 -27.15
N GLN A 442 -42.41 -12.72 -28.11
CA GLN A 442 -41.35 -11.73 -28.32
C GLN A 442 -41.22 -10.79 -27.11
N LEU A 443 -42.33 -10.29 -26.56
CA LEU A 443 -42.31 -9.45 -25.37
C LEU A 443 -41.72 -10.19 -24.16
N ASP A 444 -42.03 -11.47 -23.98
CA ASP A 444 -41.46 -12.25 -22.88
C ASP A 444 -39.94 -12.40 -23.01
N ARG A 445 -39.42 -12.53 -24.24
CA ARG A 445 -37.96 -12.53 -24.48
C ARG A 445 -37.32 -11.17 -24.21
N GLU A 446 -38.01 -10.07 -24.55
CA GLU A 446 -37.55 -8.72 -24.27
C GLU A 446 -37.52 -8.43 -22.76
N ASP A 447 -38.52 -8.92 -22.02
CA ASP A 447 -38.62 -8.86 -20.56
C ASP A 447 -37.48 -9.67 -19.91
N GLU A 448 -37.25 -10.92 -20.34
CA GLU A 448 -36.11 -11.74 -19.90
C GLU A 448 -34.75 -11.08 -20.19
N HIS A 449 -34.60 -10.46 -21.36
CA HIS A 449 -33.38 -9.74 -21.72
C HIS A 449 -33.16 -8.54 -20.79
N LEU A 450 -34.22 -7.79 -20.49
CA LEU A 450 -34.17 -6.67 -19.56
C LEU A 450 -33.75 -7.12 -18.15
N TYR A 451 -34.25 -8.27 -17.66
CA TYR A 451 -33.82 -8.85 -16.39
C TYR A 451 -32.33 -9.24 -16.38
N ARG A 452 -31.80 -9.80 -17.47
CA ARG A 452 -30.37 -10.12 -17.58
C ARG A 452 -29.51 -8.86 -17.62
N GLU A 453 -29.96 -7.80 -18.31
CA GLU A 453 -29.30 -6.49 -18.26
C GLU A 453 -29.25 -5.97 -16.81
N MET A 454 -30.34 -6.05 -16.06
CA MET A 454 -30.38 -5.65 -14.65
C MET A 454 -29.40 -6.42 -13.77
N GLU A 455 -29.34 -7.74 -13.90
CA GLU A 455 -28.40 -8.55 -13.13
C GLU A 455 -26.94 -8.16 -13.41
N GLN A 456 -26.63 -7.84 -14.66
CA GLN A 456 -25.30 -7.37 -15.04
C GLN A 456 -25.00 -5.99 -14.44
N LEU A 457 -25.97 -5.08 -14.42
CA LEU A 457 -25.84 -3.77 -13.79
C LEU A 457 -25.58 -3.88 -12.28
N THR A 458 -26.30 -4.77 -11.59
CA THR A 458 -26.08 -5.01 -10.15
C THR A 458 -24.66 -5.50 -9.88
N LYS A 459 -24.13 -6.41 -10.71
CA LYS A 459 -22.74 -6.89 -10.59
C LYS A 459 -21.72 -5.76 -10.80
N ASP A 460 -21.96 -4.87 -11.75
CA ASP A 460 -21.07 -3.73 -12.01
C ASP A 460 -21.15 -2.67 -10.89
N GLU A 461 -22.32 -2.47 -10.27
CA GLU A 461 -22.47 -1.66 -9.07
C GLU A 461 -21.75 -2.25 -7.85
N GLU A 462 -21.85 -3.57 -7.64
CA GLU A 462 -21.10 -4.27 -6.59
C GLU A 462 -19.59 -4.13 -6.78
N ARG A 463 -19.09 -4.28 -8.01
CA ARG A 463 -17.67 -4.01 -8.33
C ARG A 463 -17.28 -2.58 -7.98
N GLY A 464 -18.12 -1.60 -8.34
CA GLY A 464 -17.91 -0.20 -7.98
C GLY A 464 -17.87 0.03 -6.47
N LYS A 465 -18.77 -0.58 -5.70
CA LYS A 465 -18.76 -0.51 -4.23
C LYS A 465 -17.48 -1.11 -3.65
N ASN A 466 -17.03 -2.26 -4.15
CA ASN A 466 -15.77 -2.87 -3.71
C ASN A 466 -14.55 -1.97 -4.00
N GLU A 467 -14.52 -1.27 -5.14
CA GLU A 467 -13.49 -0.27 -5.44
C GLU A 467 -13.51 0.90 -4.44
N LEU A 468 -14.70 1.39 -4.08
CA LEU A 468 -14.85 2.45 -3.07
C LEU A 468 -14.40 2.01 -1.68
N ASP A 469 -14.70 0.77 -1.29
CA ASP A 469 -14.25 0.21 -0.01
C ASP A 469 -12.73 0.08 0.04
N SER A 470 -12.09 -0.36 -1.05
CA SER A 470 -10.63 -0.41 -1.14
C SER A 470 -10.00 0.98 -1.07
N LEU A 471 -10.57 1.99 -1.75
CA LEU A 471 -10.12 3.39 -1.62
C LEU A 471 -10.31 3.92 -0.19
N GLN A 472 -11.40 3.55 0.48
CA GLN A 472 -11.64 3.93 1.87
C GLN A 472 -10.62 3.29 2.82
N GLU A 473 -10.27 2.02 2.61
CA GLU A 473 -9.22 1.34 3.37
C GLU A 473 -7.86 2.03 3.18
N GLN A 474 -7.50 2.38 1.94
CA GLN A 474 -6.28 3.13 1.64
C GLN A 474 -6.25 4.51 2.33
N ILE A 475 -7.38 5.22 2.37
CA ILE A 475 -7.50 6.50 3.09
C ILE A 475 -7.26 6.27 4.58
N THR A 476 -7.93 5.29 5.19
CA THR A 476 -7.79 4.98 6.62
C THR A 476 -6.35 4.60 6.97
N MET A 477 -5.69 3.79 6.14
CA MET A 477 -4.28 3.43 6.31
C MET A 477 -3.38 4.67 6.22
N ALA A 478 -3.54 5.50 5.19
CA ALA A 478 -2.73 6.70 5.01
C ALA A 478 -2.94 7.73 6.14
N THR A 479 -4.17 7.86 6.65
CA THR A 479 -4.48 8.73 7.80
C THR A 479 -3.89 8.19 9.09
N LYS A 480 -4.00 6.88 9.36
CA LYS A 480 -3.36 6.28 10.53
C LYS A 480 -1.84 6.47 10.51
N GLN A 481 -1.22 6.30 9.35
CA GLN A 481 0.22 6.51 9.19
C GLN A 481 0.62 7.98 9.27
N LEU A 482 -0.27 8.90 8.87
CA LEU A 482 -0.07 10.33 9.09
C LEU A 482 -0.03 10.64 10.59
N GLU A 483 -1.00 10.15 11.36
CA GLU A 483 -1.07 10.34 12.82
C GLU A 483 0.15 9.73 13.52
N GLN A 484 0.44 8.45 13.24
CA GLN A 484 1.62 7.77 13.78
C GLN A 484 2.92 8.46 13.37
N GLY A 485 3.05 8.88 12.11
CA GLY A 485 4.24 9.57 11.62
C GLY A 485 4.43 10.95 12.26
N GLN A 486 3.34 11.65 12.59
CA GLN A 486 3.40 12.93 13.31
C GLN A 486 3.85 12.73 14.75
N GLU A 487 3.28 11.75 15.45
CA GLU A 487 3.70 11.38 16.80
C GLU A 487 5.17 10.92 16.83
N GLU A 488 5.58 10.07 15.89
CA GLU A 488 6.98 9.62 15.76
C GLU A 488 7.93 10.78 15.44
N HIS A 489 7.54 11.68 14.53
CA HIS A 489 8.33 12.86 14.18
C HIS A 489 8.54 13.77 15.40
N ASP A 490 7.47 14.09 16.13
CA ASP A 490 7.55 14.98 17.28
C ASP A 490 8.33 14.33 18.43
N ALA A 491 8.14 13.03 18.65
CA ALA A 491 8.93 12.27 19.62
C ALA A 491 10.43 12.27 19.27
N ILE A 492 10.78 12.01 18.01
CA ILE A 492 12.18 11.99 17.56
C ILE A 492 12.80 13.39 17.59
N LEU A 493 12.05 14.44 17.23
CA LEU A 493 12.53 15.81 17.34
C LEU A 493 12.79 16.22 18.79
N ASN A 494 11.91 15.85 19.72
CA ASN A 494 12.09 16.11 21.14
C ASN A 494 13.32 15.36 21.66
N ILE A 495 13.46 14.07 21.35
CA ILE A 495 14.64 13.27 21.74
C ILE A 495 15.92 13.88 21.15
N PHE A 496 15.88 14.29 19.89
CA PHE A 496 17.03 14.85 19.21
C PHE A 496 17.46 16.19 19.83
N HIS A 497 16.54 17.13 20.05
CA HIS A 497 16.87 18.44 20.59
C HIS A 497 17.18 18.40 22.09
N GLU A 498 16.33 17.74 22.89
CA GLU A 498 16.47 17.76 24.35
C GLU A 498 17.63 16.88 24.84
N TYR A 499 17.80 15.69 24.25
CA TYR A 499 18.75 14.71 24.78
C TYR A 499 20.01 14.57 23.93
N ILE A 500 19.88 14.47 22.60
CA ILE A 500 21.06 14.25 21.75
C ILE A 500 21.86 15.55 21.63
N GLN A 501 21.24 16.66 21.24
CA GLN A 501 21.95 17.91 21.00
C GLN A 501 22.53 18.50 22.30
N SER A 502 21.75 18.55 23.39
CA SER A 502 22.25 19.05 24.68
C SER A 502 23.43 18.22 25.21
N ARG A 503 23.35 16.88 25.11
CA ARG A 503 24.44 15.99 25.48
C ARG A 503 25.65 16.20 24.57
N ASP A 504 25.44 16.28 23.26
CA ASP A 504 26.52 16.41 22.29
C ASP A 504 27.24 17.76 22.45
N ASP A 505 26.53 18.85 22.74
CA ASP A 505 27.11 20.15 23.06
C ASP A 505 27.98 20.09 24.33
N LEU A 506 27.49 19.43 25.40
CA LEU A 506 28.26 19.21 26.62
C LEU A 506 29.54 18.40 26.32
N VAL A 507 29.39 17.32 25.57
CA VAL A 507 30.48 16.44 25.15
C VAL A 507 31.52 17.21 24.33
N ILE A 508 31.10 18.01 23.35
CA ILE A 508 31.97 18.82 22.50
C ILE A 508 32.76 19.82 23.36
N ASN A 509 32.08 20.53 24.26
CA ASN A 509 32.73 21.49 25.16
C ASN A 509 33.80 20.82 26.04
N LYS A 510 33.50 19.64 26.59
CA LYS A 510 34.45 18.86 27.40
C LYS A 510 35.62 18.33 26.57
N LYS A 511 35.37 17.85 25.34
CA LYS A 511 36.43 17.42 24.41
C LYS A 511 37.36 18.57 24.06
N GLN A 512 36.81 19.73 23.74
CA GLN A 512 37.61 20.93 23.44
C GLN A 512 38.47 21.33 24.64
N ALA A 513 37.91 21.34 25.86
CA ALA A 513 38.67 21.59 27.08
C ALA A 513 39.80 20.56 27.27
N MET A 514 39.52 19.28 27.02
CA MET A 514 40.51 18.20 27.14
C MET A 514 41.65 18.33 26.11
N ILE A 515 41.34 18.70 24.86
CA ILE A 515 42.34 18.96 23.81
C ILE A 515 43.21 20.18 24.17
N GLN A 516 42.60 21.28 24.63
CA GLN A 516 43.33 22.48 25.05
C GLN A 516 44.27 22.20 26.23
N ALA A 517 43.78 21.43 27.22
CA ALA A 517 44.57 21.03 28.37
C ALA A 517 45.75 20.12 27.94
N HIS A 518 45.51 19.15 27.05
CA HIS A 518 46.55 18.29 26.51
C HIS A 518 47.62 19.06 25.72
N ASN A 519 47.21 20.00 24.86
CA ASN A 519 48.13 20.85 24.11
C ASN A 519 49.00 21.69 25.05
N SER A 520 48.42 22.21 26.13
CA SER A 520 49.14 22.96 27.16
C SER A 520 50.17 22.09 27.88
N VAL A 521 49.81 20.85 28.28
CA VAL A 521 50.75 19.89 28.87
C VAL A 521 51.86 19.53 27.89
N THR A 522 51.53 19.27 26.63
CA THR A 522 52.51 18.92 25.59
C THR A 522 53.52 20.07 25.37
N HIS A 523 53.02 21.32 25.34
CA HIS A 523 53.89 22.49 25.23
C HIS A 523 54.81 22.62 26.45
N GLN A 524 54.28 22.42 27.66
CA GLN A 524 55.05 22.48 28.90
C GLN A 524 56.11 21.38 29.00
N ILE A 525 55.81 20.17 28.51
CA ILE A 525 56.79 19.06 28.42
C ILE A 525 57.98 19.46 27.55
N LYS A 526 57.74 19.98 26.35
CA LYS A 526 58.80 20.43 25.43
C LYS A 526 59.64 21.56 26.03
N SER A 527 59.02 22.49 26.77
CA SER A 527 59.74 23.55 27.49
C SER A 527 60.66 22.97 28.57
N SER A 528 60.13 22.05 29.40
CA SER A 528 60.89 21.37 30.45
C SER A 528 62.06 20.55 29.90
N GLU A 529 61.87 19.85 28.77
CA GLU A 529 62.94 19.11 28.08
C GLU A 529 64.06 20.06 27.61
N THR A 530 63.69 21.20 27.03
CA THR A 530 64.66 22.21 26.60
C THR A 530 65.46 22.74 27.79
N LYS A 531 64.80 23.01 28.93
CA LYS A 531 65.48 23.44 30.17
C LYS A 531 66.36 22.35 30.77
N ARG A 532 65.92 21.09 30.77
CA ARG A 532 66.76 19.94 31.19
C ARG A 532 68.03 19.85 30.37
N HIS A 533 67.93 20.02 29.05
CA HIS A 533 69.10 20.02 28.18
C HIS A 533 70.05 21.21 28.45
N GLN A 534 69.49 22.41 28.69
CA GLN A 534 70.27 23.59 29.05
C GLN A 534 71.00 23.41 30.39
N LEU A 535 70.31 22.86 31.40
CA LEU A 535 70.88 22.56 32.70
C LEU A 535 72.01 21.53 32.59
N TYR A 536 71.79 20.43 31.87
CA TYR A 536 72.83 19.42 31.63
C TYR A 536 74.08 20.04 30.99
N THR A 537 73.90 20.85 29.96
CA THR A 537 75.01 21.54 29.28
C THR A 537 75.75 22.51 30.22
N ALA A 538 75.03 23.21 31.10
CA ALA A 538 75.63 24.10 32.10
C ALA A 538 76.41 23.31 33.16
N GLN A 539 75.89 22.15 33.58
CA GLN A 539 76.53 21.24 34.54
C GLN A 539 77.86 20.71 33.98
N CYS A 540 77.88 20.20 32.74
CA CYS A 540 79.12 19.73 32.11
C CYS A 540 80.18 20.84 32.04
N ARG A 541 79.77 22.07 31.69
CA ARG A 541 80.69 23.22 31.68
C ARG A 541 81.23 23.57 33.06
N LEU A 542 80.45 23.37 34.12
CA LEU A 542 80.90 23.57 35.49
C LEU A 542 81.94 22.51 35.87
N GLU A 543 81.66 21.23 35.58
CA GLU A 543 82.59 20.11 35.82
C GLU A 543 83.92 20.29 35.07
N ASP A 544 83.88 20.72 33.81
CA ASP A 544 85.09 21.05 33.04
C ASP A 544 85.92 22.17 33.71
N GLN A 545 85.24 23.15 34.29
CA GLN A 545 85.90 24.24 35.02
C GLN A 545 86.51 23.76 36.34
N GLU A 546 85.82 22.88 37.07
CA GLU A 546 86.34 22.26 38.29
C GLU A 546 87.58 21.41 38.01
N SER A 547 87.55 20.62 36.93
CA SER A 547 88.72 19.87 36.44
C SER A 547 89.88 20.80 36.11
N THR A 548 89.63 21.94 35.45
CA THR A 548 90.65 22.95 35.15
C THR A 548 91.26 23.55 36.43
N ILE A 549 90.42 23.90 37.41
CA ILE A 549 90.88 24.40 38.73
C ILE A 549 91.73 23.34 39.45
N GLN A 550 91.31 22.08 39.43
CA GLN A 550 92.04 20.99 40.06
C GLN A 550 93.41 20.76 39.40
N ASN A 551 93.48 20.85 38.08
CA ASN A 551 94.73 20.82 37.33
C ASN A 551 95.66 21.99 37.70
N LEU A 552 95.14 23.23 37.74
CA LEU A 552 95.91 24.41 38.17
C LEU A 552 96.43 24.27 39.62
N LYS A 553 95.60 23.78 40.55
CA LYS A 553 96.00 23.49 41.93
C LYS A 553 97.12 22.46 42.00
N SER A 554 97.06 21.41 41.18
CA SER A 554 98.12 20.39 41.10
C SER A 554 99.44 20.97 40.55
N GLN A 555 99.37 21.81 39.51
CA GLN A 555 100.55 22.49 38.94
C GLN A 555 101.18 23.45 39.94
N LEU A 556 100.36 24.21 40.66
CA LEU A 556 100.81 25.13 41.72
C LEU A 556 101.52 24.38 42.85
N ASN A 557 101.01 23.22 43.27
CA ASN A 557 101.69 22.36 44.25
C ASN A 557 103.03 21.84 43.73
N SER A 558 103.11 21.44 42.46
CA SER A 558 104.35 21.00 41.82
C SER A 558 105.40 22.11 41.77
N LEU A 559 105.02 23.29 41.29
CA LEU A 559 105.91 24.45 41.23
C LEU A 559 106.35 24.92 42.63
N ASN A 560 105.49 24.84 43.63
CA ASN A 560 105.86 25.13 45.01
C ASN A 560 106.94 24.17 45.54
N ARG A 561 106.85 22.88 45.21
CA ARG A 561 107.90 21.89 45.52
C ARG A 561 109.19 22.20 44.76
N GLN A 562 109.11 22.50 43.47
CA GLN A 562 110.27 22.85 42.64
C GLN A 562 110.97 24.12 43.16
N LYS A 563 110.20 25.16 43.52
CA LYS A 563 110.72 26.39 44.14
C LYS A 563 111.43 26.06 45.46
N LYS A 564 110.82 25.25 46.32
CA LYS A 564 111.40 24.86 47.61
C LYS A 564 112.73 24.12 47.41
N LEU A 565 112.77 23.15 46.50
CA LEU A 565 113.99 22.42 46.14
C LEU A 565 115.06 23.34 45.55
N ALA A 566 114.72 24.25 44.64
CA ALA A 566 115.66 25.20 44.04
C ALA A 566 116.26 26.19 45.06
N VAL A 567 115.47 26.60 46.07
CA VAL A 567 115.94 27.40 47.21
C VAL A 567 116.90 26.58 48.09
N GLU A 568 116.54 25.33 48.41
CA GLU A 568 117.36 24.42 49.20
C GLU A 568 118.71 24.09 48.51
N THR A 569 118.74 23.99 47.18
CA THR A 569 119.96 23.76 46.37
C THR A 569 120.71 25.02 45.97
N ARG A 570 120.29 26.21 46.44
CA ARG A 570 120.86 27.54 46.12
C ARG A 570 120.82 27.94 44.63
N GLN A 571 119.96 27.32 43.83
CA GLN A 571 119.72 27.68 42.43
C GLN A 571 118.71 28.83 42.34
N LEU A 572 119.14 30.03 42.74
CA LEU A 572 118.25 31.19 42.93
C LEU A 572 117.53 31.65 41.66
N GLN A 573 118.13 31.48 40.48
CA GLN A 573 117.50 31.84 39.20
C GLN A 573 116.29 30.94 38.90
N LEU A 574 116.43 29.62 39.07
CA LEU A 574 115.33 28.66 38.93
C LEU A 574 114.24 28.88 39.99
N ALA A 575 114.61 29.32 41.20
CA ALA A 575 113.64 29.70 42.23
C ALA A 575 112.85 30.97 41.84
N ALA A 576 113.49 31.95 41.19
CA ALA A 576 112.84 33.17 40.70
C ALA A 576 111.89 32.88 39.52
N GLU A 577 112.31 32.04 38.57
CA GLU A 577 111.47 31.57 37.47
C GLU A 577 110.25 30.78 37.99
N ALA A 578 110.46 29.84 38.91
CA ALA A 578 109.37 29.11 39.56
C ALA A 578 108.43 30.06 40.33
N ARG A 579 108.93 31.12 40.95
CA ARG A 579 108.10 32.14 41.63
C ARG A 579 107.24 32.94 40.64
N SER A 580 107.81 33.35 39.50
CA SER A 580 107.05 34.06 38.45
C SER A 580 105.94 33.17 37.87
N GLN A 581 106.25 31.89 37.62
CA GLN A 581 105.25 30.92 37.18
C GLN A 581 104.17 30.66 38.24
N ILE A 582 104.54 30.54 39.52
CA ILE A 582 103.57 30.44 40.63
C ILE A 582 102.63 31.64 40.63
N GLN A 583 103.15 32.87 40.51
CA GLN A 583 102.31 34.07 40.53
C GLN A 583 101.35 34.15 39.33
N SER A 584 101.80 33.70 38.15
CA SER A 584 100.95 33.59 36.96
C SER A 584 99.85 32.52 37.12
N ILE A 585 100.19 31.35 37.71
CA ILE A 585 99.22 30.30 38.00
C ILE A 585 98.25 30.74 39.12
N GLU A 586 98.71 31.47 40.13
CA GLU A 586 97.86 32.04 41.19
C GLU A 586 96.83 33.02 40.60
N SER A 587 97.25 33.91 39.70
CA SER A 587 96.33 34.84 39.02
C SER A 587 95.29 34.10 38.18
N THR A 588 95.72 33.15 37.36
CA THR A 588 94.81 32.36 36.51
C THR A 588 93.89 31.43 37.31
N LEU A 589 94.32 30.99 38.50
CA LEU A 589 93.49 30.25 39.43
C LEU A 589 92.37 31.13 40.01
N ILE A 590 92.69 32.36 40.43
CA ILE A 590 91.69 33.32 40.92
C ILE A 590 90.64 33.60 39.84
N ASP A 591 91.08 33.88 38.60
CA ASP A 591 90.16 34.10 37.48
C ASP A 591 89.30 32.87 37.19
N SER A 592 89.90 31.67 37.26
CA SER A 592 89.18 30.41 37.05
C SER A 592 88.16 30.10 38.15
N GLU A 593 88.47 30.43 39.42
CA GLU A 593 87.57 30.30 40.56
C GLU A 593 86.41 31.29 40.46
N ALA A 594 86.66 32.53 40.01
CA ALA A 594 85.60 33.50 39.72
C ALA A 594 84.66 33.02 38.61
N ILE A 595 85.20 32.46 37.52
CA ILE A 595 84.41 31.86 36.43
C ILE A 595 83.58 30.67 36.94
N ARG A 596 84.14 29.82 37.82
CA ARG A 596 83.40 28.71 38.44
C ARG A 596 82.23 29.24 39.27
N ASP A 597 82.44 30.26 40.09
CA ASP A 597 81.37 30.84 40.92
C ASP A 597 80.23 31.40 40.07
N ASP A 598 80.53 32.05 38.95
CA ASP A 598 79.52 32.54 38.03
C ASP A 598 78.80 31.40 37.28
N ARG A 599 79.52 30.33 36.90
CA ARG A 599 78.91 29.11 36.35
C ARG A 599 78.01 28.42 37.37
N GLN A 600 78.41 28.33 38.63
CA GLN A 600 77.62 27.77 39.72
C GLN A 600 76.31 28.53 39.89
N LYS A 601 76.37 29.88 39.96
CA LYS A 601 75.16 30.71 40.02
C LYS A 601 74.23 30.49 38.82
N SER A 602 74.80 30.27 37.63
CA SER A 602 74.03 29.96 36.42
C SER A 602 73.32 28.60 36.50
N VAL A 603 74.01 27.57 37.01
CA VAL A 603 73.43 26.24 37.27
C VAL A 603 72.32 26.33 38.32
N ASP A 604 72.57 27.01 39.43
CA ASP A 604 71.58 27.19 40.52
C ASP A 604 70.32 27.90 40.01
N LYS A 605 70.49 28.96 39.20
CA LYS A 605 69.37 29.66 38.56
C LYS A 605 68.58 28.74 37.61
N SER A 606 69.28 27.93 36.82
CA SER A 606 68.66 27.00 35.87
C SER A 606 67.90 25.87 36.59
N LEU A 607 68.42 25.39 37.73
CA LEU A 607 67.76 24.42 38.60
C LEU A 607 66.44 24.96 39.16
N VAL A 608 66.42 26.21 39.64
CA VAL A 608 65.18 26.84 40.13
C VAL A 608 64.15 26.96 39.00
N LEU A 609 64.57 27.45 37.83
CA LEU A 609 63.70 27.60 36.66
C LEU A 609 63.15 26.27 36.13
N LEU A 610 63.89 25.18 36.27
CA LEU A 610 63.44 23.83 35.93
C LEU A 610 62.42 23.32 36.95
N ARG A 611 62.68 23.47 38.26
CA ARG A 611 61.74 23.07 39.32
C ARG A 611 60.40 23.80 39.20
N ASP A 612 60.42 25.09 38.92
CA ASP A 612 59.19 25.87 38.74
C ASP A 612 58.38 25.37 37.55
N GLU A 613 59.04 25.02 36.44
CA GLU A 613 58.36 24.44 35.27
C GLU A 613 57.83 23.04 35.50
N GLU A 614 58.60 22.19 36.19
CA GLU A 614 58.15 20.85 36.57
C GLU A 614 56.93 20.91 37.49
N TYR A 615 56.92 21.88 38.42
CA TYR A 615 55.75 22.14 39.26
C TYR A 615 54.52 22.57 38.44
N GLN A 616 54.67 23.49 37.49
CA GLN A 616 53.57 23.89 36.61
C GLN A 616 53.10 22.75 35.71
N MET A 617 54.03 21.96 35.17
CA MET A 617 53.73 20.78 34.35
C MET A 617 52.93 19.74 35.14
N GLU A 618 53.32 19.44 36.37
CA GLU A 618 52.61 18.50 37.25
C GLU A 618 51.23 19.03 37.64
N LYS A 619 51.11 20.34 37.88
CA LYS A 619 49.81 21.00 38.11
C LYS A 619 48.88 20.84 36.90
N LEU A 620 49.37 21.11 35.69
CA LEU A 620 48.60 20.96 34.44
C LEU A 620 48.25 19.50 34.15
N LYS A 621 49.14 18.54 34.45
CA LYS A 621 48.85 17.11 34.36
C LYS A 621 47.71 16.70 35.29
N LYS A 622 47.73 17.14 36.55
CA LYS A 622 46.65 16.89 37.50
C LYS A 622 45.33 17.51 37.04
N GLU A 623 45.38 18.71 36.48
CA GLU A 623 44.20 19.37 35.90
C GLU A 623 43.65 18.58 34.69
N CYS A 624 44.51 18.10 33.78
CA CYS A 624 44.12 17.22 32.69
C CYS A 624 43.47 15.92 33.18
N ILE A 625 44.05 15.29 34.20
CA ILE A 625 43.51 14.07 34.81
C ILE A 625 42.14 14.36 35.44
N ASN A 626 41.98 15.49 36.12
CA ASN A 626 40.69 15.90 36.68
C ASN A 626 39.64 16.15 35.59
N ILE A 627 40.01 16.83 34.49
CA ILE A 627 39.12 17.01 33.33
C ILE A 627 38.75 15.66 32.72
N GLN A 628 39.70 14.73 32.61
CA GLN A 628 39.46 13.39 32.09
C GLN A 628 38.59 12.52 33.01
N GLN A 629 38.76 12.62 34.32
CA GLN A 629 37.95 11.87 35.29
C GLN A 629 36.53 12.42 35.41
N THR A 630 36.38 13.75 35.37
CA THR A 630 35.06 14.40 35.36
C THR A 630 34.34 14.14 34.05
N SER A 631 35.05 14.19 32.91
CA SER A 631 34.48 13.80 31.63
C SER A 631 34.06 12.34 31.64
N SER A 632 34.91 11.39 32.03
CA SER A 632 34.60 9.95 32.05
C SER A 632 33.41 9.56 32.94
N LYS A 633 33.14 10.30 34.03
CA LYS A 633 31.96 10.08 34.90
C LYS A 633 30.66 10.55 34.25
N GLU A 634 30.71 11.64 33.48
CA GLU A 634 29.59 12.15 32.70
C GLU A 634 29.44 11.41 31.35
N TYR A 635 30.53 10.81 30.85
CA TYR A 635 30.64 10.01 29.62
C TYR A 635 30.21 8.55 29.79
N ASN A 636 29.46 8.20 30.84
CA ASN A 636 28.99 6.83 30.98
C ASN A 636 27.85 6.61 29.96
N PRO A 637 28.07 5.89 28.84
CA PRO A 637 27.08 5.78 27.77
C PRO A 637 25.90 4.86 28.14
N PHE A 638 25.93 4.28 29.36
CA PHE A 638 25.09 3.17 29.79
C PHE A 638 23.99 3.55 30.81
N ILE A 639 23.74 4.83 31.09
CA ILE A 639 22.72 5.23 32.11
C ILE A 639 21.44 5.83 31.46
N ILE A 640 21.18 5.64 30.16
CA ILE A 640 19.93 6.15 29.53
C ILE A 640 19.15 5.03 28.81
N PHE A 641 19.48 3.77 29.05
CA PHE A 641 18.62 2.64 28.67
C PHE A 641 18.55 1.64 29.83
N ASP A 642 17.84 2.04 30.87
CA ASP A 642 17.10 1.14 31.77
C ASP A 642 15.74 1.78 32.08
#